data_AF-B4X704-F1
#
_entry.id   AF-B4X704-F1
#
_cell.length_a   1.000
_cell.length_b   1.000
_cell.length_c   1.000
_cell.angle_alpha   90.00
_cell.angle_beta   90.00
_cell.angle_gamma   90.00
#
_symmetry.space_group_name_H-M   'P 1'
#
loop_
_entity.id
_entity.type
_entity.pdbx_description
1 polymer ?
#
loop_
_entity_poly.entity_id
_entity_poly.type
_entity_poly.pdbx_seq_one_letter_code
_entity_poly.pdbx_strand_id
1 'polypeptide(L)'
;RAVKRRAAGVQNDETEERLLALIMKADYKNEDKCKNRIKEYCNGLKNVSLTSEKVHKELKDFCNDGKEEKKCKELKTKIEEKCSTFKDKLKTKAKEEISKLTDDDCKEHERQCLFLEGACPTDLKEDCNTLRNKCYQKERDNVAEEVLLRALSGSLKKKDSCEEKLKEVCPLLSGESDELMLLCFNEEKTCENIMAKEQNKCKSLKSEIEKVLPKNEELEIKCPSLLRECYFYDTDCIGNEPNCEKLASDCKEKGITYTKPGSDFEPTRPGVTLAEEIELEELYKKAAKKGVRIGRPPTRDATELLLLLSQSSTKSTVVDKCKDILDKKCKNLKEHEILKSLCDKDKASADGKKECDKLQKEHTKSTQILVTKIENKLLITSGQNMIITWHDLSTFLSDKDCRTLESDCFYLKGYGPSDKPCNNLKTACYKKGLEAVANEALQNNLRGLLQGSNKTWHENLQKKIVKACKKLKEESDELFVLCVQPKKAAFVVSTDLRFRAIFLREQLDEKRDFPTETDCKELEEKCRILGQDSKEIKWPCLTLNQHCDRLRNTQELEEKLLLEKIQGLDDFDLCVEKLGKWCNDWTRRGRTRFTLSCVTQNITCKILTERVGSKCARLDEHMKTNNILENVKKNKTETICTFWGSYCSKFMSGCKNLMKANDGKCEELNKECEIFIKKKELELKLVDQLKGHLNTKEKCKGELDKYCTQWVNASNGLETFCTNKKKKSKQDDLRKELCEKLVEQVKKQCPGLKKELTEASKELEKKANKYEDIKKEAKEAMEKANLVLSKAKTTDNKPAGKTVPSESAPAPAPNTPPAAPNTTQNTVLFKLVRRNINTPVTEKIYVTEKELKAFDLVSQAFSLYVELKELCHDSEKGCGFKEECKDIEEACTKIEKTCGGLKPLEIKPHEIVTKNVTTTTTTTTTTTVKDVKATDCQSLQTTDTWVTKTSTHTSTSTTTSTVTSRITLTSTRRCKPTKCTTGEEDEAGEVKPSEGLRMSGWSVMRGVLVVMMISSMI
;
A
#
# COMPACT_ATOMS: atom_id res chain seq x y z
N ARG A 1 -8.17 11.88 -26.08
CA ARG A 1 -7.76 12.60 -27.31
C ARG A 1 -8.49 13.95 -27.34
N ALA A 2 -7.78 15.06 -27.15
CA ALA A 2 -8.37 16.39 -27.28
C ALA A 2 -8.61 16.68 -28.77
N VAL A 3 -9.87 16.90 -29.14
CA VAL A 3 -10.26 17.25 -30.51
C VAL A 3 -9.73 18.65 -30.81
N LYS A 4 -8.76 18.73 -31.72
CA LYS A 4 -8.34 19.98 -32.38
C LYS A 4 -9.54 20.56 -33.13
N ARG A 5 -10.26 21.51 -32.53
CA ARG A 5 -11.07 22.47 -33.29
C ARG A 5 -10.17 23.63 -33.69
N ARG A 6 -9.82 23.67 -34.99
CA ARG A 6 -9.30 24.86 -35.66
C ARG A 6 -10.40 25.92 -35.66
N ALA A 7 -10.24 26.97 -34.87
CA ALA A 7 -10.91 28.25 -35.13
C ALA A 7 -9.86 29.18 -35.76
N ALA A 8 -10.05 29.53 -37.03
CA ALA A 8 -9.22 30.47 -37.74
C ALA A 8 -9.60 31.91 -37.34
N GLY A 9 -8.60 32.77 -37.07
CA GLY A 9 -8.68 34.20 -37.41
C GLY A 9 -8.74 35.25 -36.29
N VAL A 10 -9.14 34.96 -35.05
CA VAL A 10 -9.43 36.03 -34.04
C VAL A 10 -8.72 35.85 -32.67
N GLN A 11 -7.94 34.78 -32.44
CA GLN A 11 -7.46 34.43 -31.09
C GLN A 11 -6.13 35.06 -30.61
N ASN A 12 -5.37 35.79 -31.44
CA ASN A 12 -4.04 36.25 -31.01
C ASN A 12 -4.08 37.44 -30.03
N ASP A 13 -4.97 38.42 -30.21
CA ASP A 13 -4.97 39.65 -29.40
C ASP A 13 -5.53 39.45 -27.98
N GLU A 14 -6.53 38.58 -27.80
CA GLU A 14 -7.11 38.30 -26.47
C GLU A 14 -6.15 37.61 -25.51
N THR A 15 -5.20 36.82 -26.03
CA THR A 15 -4.23 36.08 -25.20
C THR A 15 -3.14 37.02 -24.70
N GLU A 16 -2.68 37.92 -25.57
CA GLU A 16 -1.68 38.93 -25.24
C GLU A 16 -2.20 39.90 -24.16
N GLU A 17 -3.42 40.42 -24.30
CA GLU A 17 -3.99 41.37 -23.34
C GLU A 17 -4.17 40.77 -21.93
N ARG A 18 -4.66 39.54 -21.85
CA ARG A 18 -4.82 38.81 -20.57
C ARG A 18 -3.47 38.52 -19.93
N LEU A 19 -2.48 38.14 -20.73
CA LEU A 19 -1.11 37.92 -20.29
C LEU A 19 -0.50 39.20 -19.70
N LEU A 20 -0.70 40.33 -20.37
CA LEU A 20 -0.17 41.61 -19.94
C LEU A 20 -0.88 42.11 -18.67
N ALA A 21 -2.20 41.94 -18.55
CA ALA A 21 -2.95 42.22 -17.32
C ALA A 21 -2.41 41.44 -16.11
N LEU A 22 -2.10 40.16 -16.29
CA LEU A 22 -1.52 39.30 -15.25
C LEU A 22 -0.14 39.78 -14.77
N ILE A 23 0.72 40.26 -15.68
CA ILE A 23 2.05 40.75 -15.34
C ILE A 23 1.97 42.12 -14.64
N MET A 24 1.14 43.02 -15.18
CA MET A 24 1.02 44.40 -14.71
C MET A 24 0.21 44.54 -13.42
N LYS A 25 -0.78 43.67 -13.15
CA LYS A 25 -1.73 43.84 -12.03
C LYS A 25 -2.27 45.28 -12.00
N ALA A 26 -2.56 45.86 -10.83
CA ALA A 26 -3.09 47.22 -10.72
C ALA A 26 -2.08 48.33 -11.10
N ASP A 27 -0.80 48.00 -11.31
CA ASP A 27 0.25 48.99 -11.59
C ASP A 27 0.11 49.65 -12.96
N TYR A 28 -0.65 49.05 -13.89
CA TYR A 28 -0.92 49.67 -15.21
C TYR A 28 -1.59 51.06 -15.10
N LYS A 29 -2.32 51.31 -14.01
CA LYS A 29 -3.11 52.54 -13.83
C LYS A 29 -2.22 53.78 -13.63
N ASN A 30 -1.03 53.59 -13.08
CA ASN A 30 -0.04 54.63 -12.84
C ASN A 30 1.16 54.44 -13.77
N GLU A 31 1.48 55.47 -14.55
CA GLU A 31 2.48 55.36 -15.61
C GLU A 31 3.88 55.00 -15.07
N ASP A 32 4.30 55.59 -13.95
CA ASP A 32 5.61 55.32 -13.35
C ASP A 32 5.67 53.91 -12.76
N LYS A 33 4.61 53.47 -12.07
CA LYS A 33 4.52 52.10 -11.56
C LYS A 33 4.52 51.07 -12.69
N CYS A 34 3.79 51.35 -13.77
CA CYS A 34 3.80 50.51 -14.97
C CYS A 34 5.21 50.40 -15.58
N LYS A 35 5.89 51.54 -15.79
CA LYS A 35 7.27 51.58 -16.30
C LYS A 35 8.22 50.75 -15.42
N ASN A 36 8.12 50.91 -14.10
CA ASN A 36 8.93 50.16 -13.14
C ASN A 36 8.63 48.66 -13.18
N ARG A 37 7.36 48.27 -13.24
CA ARG A 37 6.93 46.86 -13.30
C ARG A 37 7.43 46.15 -14.56
N ILE A 38 7.38 46.82 -15.71
CA ILE A 38 7.96 46.30 -16.97
C ILE A 38 9.46 46.06 -16.80
N LYS A 39 10.20 47.06 -16.27
CA LYS A 39 11.64 46.95 -16.04
C LYS A 39 11.98 45.82 -15.07
N GLU A 40 11.27 45.69 -13.95
CA GLU A 40 11.46 44.61 -12.98
C GLU A 40 11.27 43.23 -13.59
N TYR A 41 10.18 43.04 -14.35
CA TYR A 41 9.90 41.78 -15.03
C TYR A 41 11.02 41.44 -16.02
N CYS A 42 11.39 42.39 -16.88
CA CYS A 42 12.38 42.19 -17.92
C CYS A 42 13.80 41.99 -17.36
N ASN A 43 14.20 42.75 -16.35
CA ASN A 43 15.48 42.58 -15.65
C ASN A 43 15.52 41.23 -14.92
N GLY A 44 14.40 40.80 -14.33
CA GLY A 44 14.26 39.47 -13.74
C GLY A 44 14.59 38.36 -14.73
N LEU A 45 14.12 38.46 -15.98
CA LEU A 45 14.44 37.52 -17.05
C LEU A 45 15.90 37.65 -17.53
N LYS A 46 16.39 38.87 -17.76
CA LYS A 46 17.78 39.14 -18.20
C LYS A 46 18.80 38.57 -17.20
N ASN A 47 18.56 38.71 -15.90
CA ASN A 47 19.43 38.21 -14.82
C ASN A 47 19.63 36.69 -14.85
N VAL A 48 18.67 35.93 -15.38
CA VAL A 48 18.78 34.47 -15.56
C VAL A 48 19.01 34.07 -17.01
N SER A 49 19.48 34.99 -17.85
CA SER A 49 19.76 34.75 -19.28
C SER A 49 18.54 34.21 -20.06
N LEU A 50 17.33 34.58 -19.63
CA LEU A 50 16.08 34.29 -20.31
C LEU A 50 15.67 35.48 -21.17
N THR A 51 15.08 35.20 -22.33
CA THR A 51 14.44 36.22 -23.17
C THR A 51 12.93 36.09 -23.02
N SER A 52 12.21 37.20 -23.15
CA SER A 52 10.75 37.23 -23.06
C SER A 52 10.08 36.31 -24.09
N GLU A 53 10.62 36.23 -25.31
CA GLU A 53 10.17 35.30 -26.36
C GLU A 53 10.30 33.81 -25.95
N LYS A 54 11.31 33.45 -25.15
CA LYS A 54 11.47 32.07 -24.63
C LYS A 54 10.42 31.73 -23.58
N VAL A 55 9.87 32.73 -22.90
CA VAL A 55 8.79 32.58 -21.92
C VAL A 55 7.45 32.49 -22.64
N HIS A 56 7.13 33.47 -23.49
CA HIS A 56 5.95 33.46 -24.34
C HIS A 56 6.18 34.24 -25.64
N LYS A 57 5.63 33.74 -26.75
CA LYS A 57 5.78 34.37 -28.09
C LYS A 57 5.29 35.81 -28.13
N GLU A 58 4.19 36.11 -27.43
CA GLU A 58 3.56 37.44 -27.36
C GLU A 58 4.38 38.44 -26.54
N LEU A 59 5.33 37.97 -25.72
CA LEU A 59 6.20 38.87 -24.95
C LEU A 59 7.45 39.28 -25.71
N LYS A 60 7.61 38.90 -26.99
CA LYS A 60 8.81 39.16 -27.79
C LYS A 60 9.24 40.62 -27.74
N ASP A 61 8.31 41.53 -27.99
CA ASP A 61 8.59 42.97 -27.99
C ASP A 61 8.39 43.64 -26.64
N PHE A 62 7.89 42.91 -25.63
CA PHE A 62 7.55 43.44 -24.31
C PHE A 62 8.76 44.00 -23.56
N CYS A 63 9.94 43.40 -23.70
CA CYS A 63 11.17 43.81 -23.03
C CYS A 63 12.12 44.70 -23.86
N ASN A 64 11.62 45.29 -24.96
CA ASN A 64 12.38 46.28 -25.73
C ASN A 64 12.57 47.58 -24.92
N ASP A 65 13.83 47.91 -24.63
CA ASP A 65 14.24 49.09 -23.86
C ASP A 65 13.86 50.40 -24.60
N GLY A 66 13.40 51.42 -23.87
CA GLY A 66 13.06 52.76 -24.41
C GLY A 66 11.66 52.89 -25.03
N LYS A 67 10.82 51.86 -24.96
CA LYS A 67 9.42 51.86 -25.45
C LYS A 67 8.37 51.71 -24.34
N GLU A 68 8.77 51.84 -23.08
CA GLU A 68 7.94 51.56 -21.91
C GLU A 68 6.73 52.50 -21.82
N GLU A 69 6.91 53.78 -22.11
CA GLU A 69 5.83 54.77 -22.06
C GLU A 69 4.70 54.47 -23.04
N LYS A 70 5.05 54.20 -24.29
CA LYS A 70 4.07 53.86 -25.34
C LYS A 70 3.30 52.58 -24.95
N LYS A 71 4.01 51.57 -24.45
CA LYS A 71 3.41 50.32 -23.98
C LYS A 71 2.45 50.55 -22.81
N CYS A 72 2.83 51.33 -21.81
CA CYS A 72 1.97 51.61 -20.66
C CYS A 72 0.67 52.32 -21.07
N LYS A 73 0.73 53.27 -22.02
CA LYS A 73 -0.48 53.93 -22.55
C LYS A 73 -1.38 52.96 -23.31
N GLU A 74 -0.81 52.13 -24.19
CA GLU A 74 -1.55 51.10 -24.94
C GLU A 74 -2.19 50.05 -24.02
N LEU A 75 -1.44 49.59 -23.01
CA LEU A 75 -1.89 48.63 -22.01
C LEU A 75 -3.06 49.15 -21.19
N LYS A 76 -2.98 50.41 -20.77
CA LYS A 76 -4.02 51.02 -19.93
C LYS A 76 -5.39 50.96 -20.59
N THR A 77 -5.48 51.43 -21.84
CA THR A 77 -6.74 51.41 -22.60
C THR A 77 -7.28 50.00 -22.77
N LYS A 78 -6.43 49.05 -23.18
CA LYS A 78 -6.83 47.65 -23.42
C LYS A 78 -7.32 46.95 -22.15
N ILE A 79 -6.60 47.11 -21.03
CA ILE A 79 -6.96 46.46 -19.77
C ILE A 79 -8.26 47.06 -19.19
N GLU A 80 -8.43 48.38 -19.24
CA GLU A 80 -9.65 49.04 -18.76
C GLU A 80 -10.89 48.59 -19.54
N GLU A 81 -10.80 48.52 -20.87
CA GLU A 81 -11.88 48.05 -21.73
C GLU A 81 -12.26 46.60 -21.43
N LYS A 82 -11.28 45.71 -21.30
CA LYS A 82 -11.51 44.30 -20.95
C LYS A 82 -12.14 44.14 -19.57
N CYS A 83 -11.67 44.90 -18.58
CA CYS A 83 -12.24 44.84 -17.24
C CYS A 83 -13.68 45.31 -17.20
N SER A 84 -14.01 46.41 -17.89
CA SER A 84 -15.38 46.91 -17.97
C SER A 84 -16.29 45.89 -18.66
N THR A 85 -15.86 45.34 -19.79
CA THR A 85 -16.64 44.36 -20.56
C THR A 85 -16.87 43.06 -19.79
N PHE A 86 -15.86 42.59 -19.06
CA PHE A 86 -15.97 41.36 -18.28
C PHE A 86 -16.83 41.55 -17.03
N LYS A 87 -16.74 42.71 -16.37
CA LYS A 87 -17.49 43.02 -15.13
C LYS A 87 -18.99 42.75 -15.28
N ASP A 88 -19.61 43.22 -16.36
CA ASP A 88 -21.06 43.08 -16.56
C ASP A 88 -21.47 41.61 -16.81
N LYS A 89 -20.67 40.87 -17.59
CA LYS A 89 -20.86 39.43 -17.81
C LYS A 89 -20.71 38.65 -16.51
N LEU A 90 -19.64 38.92 -15.76
CA LEU A 90 -19.34 38.27 -14.49
C LEU A 90 -20.43 38.55 -13.46
N LYS A 91 -20.91 39.79 -13.33
CA LYS A 91 -21.98 40.15 -12.38
C LYS A 91 -23.28 39.40 -12.66
N THR A 92 -23.55 39.12 -13.93
CA THR A 92 -24.72 38.32 -14.33
C THR A 92 -24.55 36.87 -13.86
N LYS A 93 -23.41 36.24 -14.19
CA LYS A 93 -23.09 34.86 -13.77
C LYS A 93 -22.94 34.69 -12.27
N ALA A 94 -22.36 35.66 -11.57
CA ALA A 94 -22.22 35.65 -10.12
C ALA A 94 -23.58 35.72 -9.40
N LYS A 95 -24.65 36.19 -10.04
CA LYS A 95 -26.02 36.18 -9.49
C LYS A 95 -26.81 34.92 -9.81
N GLU A 96 -26.41 34.13 -10.81
CA GLU A 96 -27.09 32.88 -11.17
C GLU A 96 -27.02 31.85 -10.03
N GLU A 97 -28.07 31.04 -9.88
CA GLU A 97 -28.04 29.90 -8.97
C GLU A 97 -27.04 28.84 -9.44
N ILE A 98 -26.48 28.06 -8.50
CA ILE A 98 -25.47 27.03 -8.80
C ILE A 98 -25.97 26.04 -9.87
N SER A 99 -27.25 25.67 -9.81
CA SER A 99 -27.90 24.75 -10.76
C SER A 99 -27.97 25.26 -12.20
N LYS A 100 -27.87 26.58 -12.42
CA LYS A 100 -27.94 27.21 -13.75
C LYS A 100 -26.57 27.41 -14.38
N LEU A 101 -25.50 27.37 -13.58
CA LEU A 101 -24.14 27.50 -14.08
C LEU A 101 -23.75 26.24 -14.84
N THR A 102 -23.23 26.39 -16.05
CA THR A 102 -22.63 25.28 -16.83
C THR A 102 -21.16 25.08 -16.47
N ASP A 103 -20.58 23.94 -16.83
CA ASP A 103 -19.14 23.72 -16.61
C ASP A 103 -18.30 24.67 -17.49
N ASP A 104 -18.81 25.01 -18.68
CA ASP A 104 -18.21 26.00 -19.57
C ASP A 104 -18.28 27.41 -18.96
N ASP A 105 -19.37 27.78 -18.28
CA ASP A 105 -19.45 29.05 -17.56
C ASP A 105 -18.34 29.17 -16.52
N CYS A 106 -18.16 28.14 -15.69
CA CYS A 106 -17.08 28.10 -14.71
C CYS A 106 -15.72 28.21 -15.38
N LYS A 107 -15.44 27.35 -16.36
CA LYS A 107 -14.14 27.32 -17.05
C LYS A 107 -13.79 28.65 -17.71
N GLU A 108 -14.72 29.27 -18.42
CA GLU A 108 -14.46 30.52 -19.13
C GLU A 108 -14.28 31.70 -18.17
N HIS A 109 -15.18 31.86 -17.20
CA HIS A 109 -15.20 33.04 -16.34
C HIS A 109 -14.16 32.95 -15.22
N GLU A 110 -13.87 31.76 -14.68
CA GLU A 110 -12.77 31.58 -13.72
C GLU A 110 -11.42 31.89 -14.36
N ARG A 111 -11.22 31.46 -15.62
CA ARG A 111 -10.05 31.81 -16.41
C ARG A 111 -9.91 33.33 -16.54
N GLN A 112 -10.99 34.03 -16.93
CA GLN A 112 -10.95 35.50 -17.02
C GLN A 112 -10.67 36.15 -15.65
N CYS A 113 -11.27 35.65 -14.57
CA CYS A 113 -10.96 36.09 -13.21
C CYS A 113 -9.49 35.91 -12.84
N LEU A 114 -8.88 34.76 -13.18
CA LEU A 114 -7.46 34.49 -12.91
C LEU A 114 -6.54 35.55 -13.52
N PHE A 115 -6.81 35.99 -14.75
CA PHE A 115 -6.00 36.96 -15.48
C PHE A 115 -6.30 38.42 -15.12
N LEU A 116 -7.58 38.77 -14.92
CA LEU A 116 -8.01 40.18 -14.81
C LEU A 116 -8.21 40.68 -13.37
N GLU A 117 -8.49 39.81 -12.40
CA GLU A 117 -8.80 40.22 -11.02
C GLU A 117 -7.67 41.03 -10.38
N GLY A 118 -6.41 40.66 -10.65
CA GLY A 118 -5.25 41.40 -10.13
C GLY A 118 -5.09 42.80 -10.73
N ALA A 119 -5.59 43.02 -11.95
CA ALA A 119 -5.59 44.32 -12.61
C ALA A 119 -6.79 45.20 -12.17
N CYS A 120 -7.94 44.57 -11.96
CA CYS A 120 -9.21 45.24 -11.66
C CYS A 120 -9.86 44.71 -10.37
N PRO A 121 -9.16 44.79 -9.22
CA PRO A 121 -9.64 44.20 -7.97
C PRO A 121 -10.85 44.95 -7.40
N THR A 122 -11.00 46.24 -7.68
CA THR A 122 -12.17 47.04 -7.26
C THR A 122 -13.46 46.56 -7.90
N ASP A 123 -13.38 46.04 -9.12
CA ASP A 123 -14.52 45.74 -9.96
C ASP A 123 -14.86 44.25 -9.98
N LEU A 124 -13.86 43.38 -9.83
CA LEU A 124 -14.00 41.95 -10.07
C LEU A 124 -13.86 41.08 -8.82
N LYS A 125 -13.21 41.56 -7.74
CA LYS A 125 -12.82 40.71 -6.60
C LYS A 125 -13.99 39.97 -5.94
N GLU A 126 -15.08 40.67 -5.62
CA GLU A 126 -16.23 40.07 -4.94
C GLU A 126 -16.98 39.09 -5.86
N ASP A 127 -17.22 39.47 -7.13
CA ASP A 127 -17.95 38.63 -8.08
C ASP A 127 -17.12 37.41 -8.52
N CYS A 128 -15.80 37.56 -8.70
CA CYS A 128 -14.89 36.45 -8.98
C CYS A 128 -14.81 35.46 -7.81
N ASN A 129 -14.75 35.96 -6.58
CA ASN A 129 -14.80 35.11 -5.39
C ASN A 129 -16.14 34.35 -5.31
N THR A 130 -17.25 35.04 -5.56
CA THR A 130 -18.59 34.43 -5.57
C THR A 130 -18.70 33.34 -6.63
N LEU A 131 -18.24 33.61 -7.86
CA LEU A 131 -18.23 32.63 -8.94
C LEU A 131 -17.43 31.37 -8.57
N ARG A 132 -16.19 31.54 -8.09
CA ARG A 132 -15.33 30.41 -7.72
C ARG A 132 -15.93 29.54 -6.61
N ASN A 133 -16.51 30.18 -5.59
CA ASN A 133 -17.19 29.46 -4.52
C ASN A 133 -18.40 28.64 -5.02
N LYS A 134 -19.10 29.13 -6.03
CA LYS A 134 -20.20 28.42 -6.69
C LYS A 134 -19.71 27.27 -7.55
N CYS A 135 -18.68 27.49 -8.38
CA CYS A 135 -18.08 26.46 -9.23
C CYS A 135 -17.47 25.32 -8.39
N TYR A 136 -16.76 25.65 -7.31
CA TYR A 136 -16.26 24.67 -6.37
C TYR A 136 -17.39 23.88 -5.67
N GLN A 137 -18.46 24.56 -5.24
CA GLN A 137 -19.61 23.85 -4.66
C GLN A 137 -20.27 22.93 -5.67
N LYS A 138 -20.46 23.41 -6.91
CA LYS A 138 -21.09 22.66 -7.98
C LYS A 138 -20.39 21.32 -8.23
N GLU A 139 -19.06 21.33 -8.27
CA GLU A 139 -18.31 20.10 -8.46
C GLU A 139 -18.45 19.15 -7.26
N ARG A 140 -18.47 19.66 -6.03
CA ARG A 140 -18.71 18.84 -4.83
C ARG A 140 -20.11 18.23 -4.80
N ASP A 141 -21.13 19.02 -5.13
CA ASP A 141 -22.52 18.59 -5.26
C ASP A 141 -22.65 17.51 -6.34
N ASN A 142 -22.04 17.75 -7.52
CA ASN A 142 -22.02 16.79 -8.63
C ASN A 142 -21.39 15.45 -8.21
N VAL A 143 -20.30 15.46 -7.45
CA VAL A 143 -19.67 14.23 -6.96
C VAL A 143 -20.58 13.52 -5.97
N ALA A 144 -21.19 14.23 -5.01
CA ALA A 144 -22.12 13.63 -4.05
C ALA A 144 -23.34 13.00 -4.74
N GLU A 145 -23.92 13.69 -5.72
CA GLU A 145 -25.04 13.16 -6.50
C GLU A 145 -24.63 11.96 -7.37
N GLU A 146 -23.44 11.99 -7.98
CA GLU A 146 -22.89 10.86 -8.74
C GLU A 146 -22.60 9.64 -7.85
N VAL A 147 -22.16 9.86 -6.60
CA VAL A 147 -22.01 8.79 -5.60
C VAL A 147 -23.35 8.13 -5.30
N LEU A 148 -24.41 8.91 -5.04
CA LEU A 148 -25.74 8.36 -4.80
C LEU A 148 -26.32 7.69 -6.05
N LEU A 149 -26.10 8.25 -7.24
CA LEU A 149 -26.55 7.69 -8.52
C LEU A 149 -26.05 6.24 -8.68
N ARG A 150 -24.77 5.99 -8.37
CA ARG A 150 -24.18 4.64 -8.40
C ARG A 150 -24.67 3.75 -7.27
N ALA A 151 -24.79 4.29 -6.05
CA ALA A 151 -25.18 3.51 -4.88
C ALA A 151 -26.66 3.06 -4.91
N LEU A 152 -27.51 3.82 -5.60
CA LEU A 152 -28.94 3.55 -5.76
C LEU A 152 -29.26 2.78 -7.06
N SER A 153 -28.24 2.36 -7.81
CA SER A 153 -28.41 1.62 -9.07
C SER A 153 -29.26 0.35 -8.86
N GLY A 154 -30.24 0.16 -9.74
CA GLY A 154 -31.28 -0.88 -9.67
C GLY A 154 -32.52 -0.48 -8.87
N SER A 155 -32.57 0.72 -8.28
CA SER A 155 -33.69 1.22 -7.45
C SER A 155 -34.24 2.57 -7.90
N LEU A 156 -33.79 3.10 -9.04
CA LEU A 156 -34.19 4.44 -9.53
C LEU A 156 -35.39 4.43 -10.49
N LYS A 157 -36.06 3.28 -10.68
CA LYS A 157 -37.27 3.19 -11.52
C LYS A 157 -38.53 3.76 -10.87
N LYS A 158 -38.61 3.72 -9.53
CA LYS A 158 -39.77 4.16 -8.75
C LYS A 158 -39.30 4.93 -7.53
N LYS A 159 -40.04 5.98 -7.15
CA LYS A 159 -39.72 6.84 -6.01
C LYS A 159 -39.62 6.05 -4.70
N ASP A 160 -40.63 5.24 -4.38
CA ASP A 160 -40.64 4.43 -3.14
C ASP A 160 -39.43 3.49 -3.02
N SER A 161 -39.03 2.87 -4.14
CA SER A 161 -37.85 1.99 -4.19
C SER A 161 -36.56 2.76 -3.97
N CYS A 162 -36.46 3.98 -4.51
CA CYS A 162 -35.33 4.86 -4.29
C CYS A 162 -35.24 5.28 -2.81
N GLU A 163 -36.36 5.67 -2.20
CA GLU A 163 -36.41 6.10 -0.80
C GLU A 163 -36.01 4.97 0.15
N GLU A 164 -36.52 3.75 -0.07
CA GLU A 164 -36.13 2.56 0.69
C GLU A 164 -34.63 2.28 0.57
N LYS A 165 -34.10 2.28 -0.66
CA LYS A 165 -32.67 2.03 -0.89
C LYS A 165 -31.77 3.14 -0.33
N LEU A 166 -32.22 4.39 -0.38
CA LEU A 166 -31.50 5.53 0.17
C LEU A 166 -31.32 5.42 1.68
N LYS A 167 -32.32 4.92 2.41
CA LYS A 167 -32.22 4.65 3.85
C LYS A 167 -31.16 3.59 4.19
N GLU A 168 -30.98 2.59 3.34
CA GLU A 168 -29.92 1.58 3.52
C GLU A 168 -28.52 2.16 3.25
N VAL A 169 -28.40 3.02 2.23
CA VAL A 169 -27.12 3.55 1.75
C VAL A 169 -26.60 4.70 2.62
N CYS A 170 -27.48 5.55 3.14
CA CYS A 170 -27.11 6.77 3.87
C CYS A 170 -26.24 6.54 5.13
N PRO A 171 -26.51 5.54 5.98
CA PRO A 171 -25.62 5.23 7.11
C PRO A 171 -24.19 4.86 6.68
N LEU A 172 -24.02 4.33 5.47
CA LEU A 172 -22.71 3.91 4.95
C LEU A 172 -21.94 5.05 4.27
N LEU A 173 -22.64 6.00 3.63
CA LEU A 173 -22.02 7.04 2.80
C LEU A 173 -22.12 8.46 3.34
N SER A 174 -23.03 8.76 4.26
CA SER A 174 -23.22 10.14 4.78
C SER A 174 -21.97 10.72 5.45
N GLY A 175 -21.11 9.86 6.01
CA GLY A 175 -19.82 10.26 6.58
C GLY A 175 -18.70 10.51 5.55
N GLU A 176 -18.95 10.33 4.25
CA GLU A 176 -17.94 10.51 3.20
C GLU A 176 -17.77 11.98 2.76
N SER A 177 -18.83 12.79 2.85
CA SER A 177 -18.79 14.24 2.61
C SER A 177 -19.98 14.96 3.25
N ASP A 178 -19.84 16.27 3.48
CA ASP A 178 -20.91 17.11 4.04
C ASP A 178 -22.12 17.20 3.07
N GLU A 179 -21.84 17.20 1.77
CA GLU A 179 -22.86 17.19 0.71
C GLU A 179 -23.70 15.90 0.73
N LEU A 180 -23.07 14.74 0.92
CA LEU A 180 -23.77 13.45 1.05
C LEU A 180 -24.63 13.41 2.31
N MET A 181 -24.11 13.91 3.43
CA MET A 181 -24.86 14.06 4.67
C MET A 181 -26.13 14.90 4.44
N LEU A 182 -26.02 16.04 3.74
CA LEU A 182 -27.17 16.90 3.44
C LEU A 182 -28.21 16.20 2.53
N LEU A 183 -27.77 15.48 1.49
CA LEU A 183 -28.65 14.75 0.60
C LEU A 183 -29.41 13.63 1.33
N CYS A 184 -28.78 12.97 2.30
CA CYS A 184 -29.39 11.96 3.13
C CYS A 184 -30.50 12.49 4.07
N PHE A 185 -30.50 13.79 4.39
CA PHE A 185 -31.56 14.40 5.20
C PHE A 185 -32.81 14.82 4.41
N ASN A 186 -32.83 14.64 3.09
CA ASN A 186 -33.91 15.11 2.22
C ASN A 186 -34.34 14.03 1.21
N GLU A 187 -34.71 12.86 1.72
CA GLU A 187 -35.02 11.64 0.95
C GLU A 187 -35.84 11.90 -0.31
N GLU A 188 -37.02 12.50 -0.16
CA GLU A 188 -37.96 12.77 -1.24
C GLU A 188 -37.33 13.60 -2.37
N LYS A 189 -36.75 14.76 -2.04
CA LYS A 189 -36.15 15.66 -3.03
C LYS A 189 -34.89 15.06 -3.64
N THR A 190 -34.11 14.34 -2.84
CA THR A 190 -32.90 13.66 -3.30
C THR A 190 -33.28 12.61 -4.33
N CYS A 191 -34.25 11.75 -4.05
CA CYS A 191 -34.71 10.74 -5.02
C CYS A 191 -35.25 11.36 -6.31
N GLU A 192 -36.07 12.41 -6.24
CA GLU A 192 -36.55 13.12 -7.43
C GLU A 192 -35.40 13.64 -8.31
N ASN A 193 -34.39 14.26 -7.68
CA ASN A 193 -33.24 14.80 -8.39
C ASN A 193 -32.36 13.69 -9.01
N ILE A 194 -32.06 12.63 -8.25
CA ILE A 194 -31.21 11.53 -8.71
C ILE A 194 -31.90 10.76 -9.84
N MET A 195 -33.20 10.48 -9.72
CA MET A 195 -33.98 9.84 -10.79
C MET A 195 -33.97 10.68 -12.08
N ALA A 196 -34.13 12.01 -11.97
CA ALA A 196 -34.06 12.89 -13.14
C ALA A 196 -32.67 12.90 -13.79
N LYS A 197 -31.60 12.89 -12.97
CA LYS A 197 -30.22 12.78 -13.46
C LYS A 197 -29.97 11.45 -14.16
N GLU A 198 -30.47 10.35 -13.62
CA GLU A 198 -30.37 9.02 -14.21
C GLU A 198 -30.95 9.00 -15.63
N GLN A 199 -32.16 9.53 -15.82
CA GLN A 199 -32.79 9.57 -17.14
C GLN A 199 -32.01 10.42 -18.16
N ASN A 200 -31.36 11.50 -17.71
CA ASN A 200 -30.46 12.27 -18.57
C ASN A 200 -29.18 11.51 -18.91
N LYS A 201 -28.63 10.74 -17.96
CA LYS A 201 -27.46 9.89 -18.14
C LYS A 201 -27.74 8.77 -19.12
N CYS A 202 -28.88 8.09 -19.01
CA CYS A 202 -29.37 7.09 -19.95
C CYS A 202 -29.42 7.62 -21.40
N LYS A 203 -30.02 8.80 -21.60
CA LYS A 203 -30.08 9.45 -22.93
C LYS A 203 -28.69 9.73 -23.50
N SER A 204 -27.78 10.24 -22.67
CA SER A 204 -26.40 10.51 -23.07
C SER A 204 -25.66 9.22 -23.44
N LEU A 205 -25.76 8.19 -22.59
CA LEU A 205 -25.10 6.90 -22.77
C LEU A 205 -25.59 6.20 -24.04
N LYS A 206 -26.92 6.16 -24.26
CA LYS A 206 -27.52 5.65 -25.49
C LYS A 206 -26.96 6.34 -26.74
N SER A 207 -26.93 7.68 -26.74
CA SER A 207 -26.39 8.45 -27.87
C SER A 207 -24.89 8.18 -28.11
N GLU A 208 -24.11 8.00 -27.05
CA GLU A 208 -22.68 7.68 -27.19
C GLU A 208 -22.45 6.27 -27.74
N ILE A 209 -23.19 5.27 -27.26
CA ILE A 209 -23.10 3.90 -27.75
C ILE A 209 -23.50 3.83 -29.22
N GLU A 210 -24.62 4.44 -29.61
CA GLU A 210 -25.08 4.48 -31.01
C GLU A 210 -24.05 5.11 -31.96
N LYS A 211 -23.27 6.10 -31.49
CA LYS A 211 -22.19 6.73 -32.28
C LYS A 211 -20.95 5.84 -32.43
N VAL A 212 -20.67 4.99 -31.44
CA VAL A 212 -19.42 4.23 -31.33
C VAL A 212 -19.53 2.84 -31.96
N LEU A 213 -20.67 2.16 -31.80
CA LEU A 213 -20.93 0.85 -32.39
C LEU A 213 -20.56 0.72 -33.89
N PRO A 214 -20.88 1.69 -34.78
CA PRO A 214 -20.51 1.55 -36.20
C PRO A 214 -19.02 1.78 -36.50
N LYS A 215 -18.20 2.17 -35.53
CA LYS A 215 -16.80 2.57 -35.73
C LYS A 215 -15.82 1.70 -34.95
N ASN A 216 -15.32 0.65 -35.59
CA ASN A 216 -14.41 -0.34 -34.98
C ASN A 216 -13.20 0.27 -34.23
N GLU A 217 -12.54 1.31 -34.76
CA GLU A 217 -11.40 1.94 -34.09
C GLU A 217 -11.79 2.75 -32.84
N GLU A 218 -12.96 3.41 -32.85
CA GLU A 218 -13.44 4.15 -31.68
C GLU A 218 -13.96 3.20 -30.61
N LEU A 219 -14.50 2.05 -31.02
CA LEU A 219 -15.02 1.00 -30.16
C LEU A 219 -13.93 0.44 -29.23
N GLU A 220 -12.78 0.03 -29.76
CA GLU A 220 -11.68 -0.50 -28.93
C GLU A 220 -11.20 0.50 -27.86
N ILE A 221 -11.18 1.79 -28.18
CA ILE A 221 -10.74 2.84 -27.25
C ILE A 221 -11.79 3.13 -26.17
N LYS A 222 -13.07 3.10 -26.53
CA LYS A 222 -14.18 3.52 -25.65
C LYS A 222 -14.89 2.38 -24.93
N CYS A 223 -14.69 1.13 -25.35
CA CYS A 223 -15.25 -0.06 -24.71
C CYS A 223 -15.06 -0.04 -23.18
N PRO A 224 -13.85 0.16 -22.62
CA PRO A 224 -13.68 0.12 -21.18
C PRO A 224 -14.52 1.17 -20.42
N SER A 225 -14.60 2.40 -20.95
CA SER A 225 -15.39 3.46 -20.31
C SER A 225 -16.89 3.23 -20.47
N LEU A 226 -17.35 2.83 -21.65
CA LEU A 226 -18.79 2.65 -21.92
C LEU A 226 -19.33 1.41 -21.20
N LEU A 227 -18.58 0.31 -21.12
CA LEU A 227 -18.97 -0.86 -20.33
C LEU A 227 -19.06 -0.55 -18.84
N ARG A 228 -18.15 0.29 -18.33
CA ARG A 228 -18.22 0.79 -16.95
C ARG A 228 -19.47 1.65 -16.73
N GLU A 229 -19.82 2.52 -17.66
CA GLU A 229 -21.05 3.31 -17.56
C GLU A 229 -22.31 2.43 -17.65
N CYS A 230 -22.34 1.45 -18.55
CA CYS A 230 -23.41 0.46 -18.62
C CYS A 230 -23.61 -0.26 -17.28
N TYR A 231 -22.53 -0.65 -16.60
CA TYR A 231 -22.62 -1.29 -15.30
C TYR A 231 -23.36 -0.45 -14.25
N PHE A 232 -23.19 0.87 -14.25
CA PHE A 232 -23.79 1.74 -13.24
C PHE A 232 -25.21 2.22 -13.60
N TYR A 233 -25.52 2.41 -14.88
CA TYR A 233 -26.72 3.17 -15.29
C TYR A 233 -27.72 2.35 -16.11
N ASP A 234 -27.32 1.26 -16.76
CA ASP A 234 -28.20 0.53 -17.69
C ASP A 234 -29.48 0.00 -17.01
N THR A 235 -29.36 -0.45 -15.76
CA THR A 235 -30.42 -1.12 -15.00
C THR A 235 -31.66 -0.27 -14.78
N ASP A 236 -31.52 1.06 -14.65
CA ASP A 236 -32.59 1.99 -14.27
C ASP A 236 -33.11 2.87 -15.41
N CYS A 237 -32.58 2.70 -16.63
CA CYS A 237 -33.06 3.43 -17.79
C CYS A 237 -34.51 3.06 -18.15
N ILE A 238 -35.34 4.09 -18.40
CA ILE A 238 -36.74 3.91 -18.82
C ILE A 238 -36.96 4.64 -20.14
N GLY A 239 -37.29 3.90 -21.20
CA GLY A 239 -37.57 4.41 -22.54
C GLY A 239 -36.34 4.98 -23.29
N ASN A 240 -35.18 5.00 -22.66
CA ASN A 240 -33.89 5.41 -23.23
C ASN A 240 -32.82 4.36 -22.93
N GLU A 241 -33.20 3.08 -22.96
CA GLU A 241 -32.31 1.96 -22.67
C GLU A 241 -31.11 1.99 -23.63
N PRO A 242 -29.89 2.12 -23.10
CA PRO A 242 -28.68 2.04 -23.91
C PRO A 242 -28.51 0.60 -24.43
N ASN A 243 -27.91 0.42 -25.61
CA ASN A 243 -27.71 -0.91 -26.18
C ASN A 243 -26.45 -1.60 -25.58
N CYS A 244 -26.44 -1.71 -24.25
CA CYS A 244 -25.30 -2.16 -23.45
C CYS A 244 -24.97 -3.65 -23.67
N GLU A 245 -25.97 -4.49 -23.90
CA GLU A 245 -25.75 -5.92 -24.23
C GLU A 245 -24.99 -6.08 -25.55
N LYS A 246 -25.40 -5.33 -26.59
CA LYS A 246 -24.70 -5.34 -27.87
C LYS A 246 -23.27 -4.81 -27.73
N LEU A 247 -23.10 -3.69 -27.01
CA LEU A 247 -21.78 -3.15 -26.70
C LEU A 247 -20.89 -4.20 -26.00
N ALA A 248 -21.42 -4.92 -25.01
CA ALA A 248 -20.68 -5.96 -24.30
C ALA A 248 -20.26 -7.11 -25.21
N SER A 249 -21.13 -7.55 -26.13
CA SER A 249 -20.79 -8.56 -27.13
C SER A 249 -19.66 -8.08 -28.05
N ASP A 250 -19.81 -6.91 -28.65
CA ASP A 250 -18.85 -6.36 -29.62
C ASP A 250 -17.49 -6.07 -28.95
N CYS A 251 -17.47 -5.58 -27.71
CA CYS A 251 -16.25 -5.39 -26.94
C CYS A 251 -15.58 -6.73 -26.56
N LYS A 252 -16.37 -7.77 -26.25
CA LYS A 252 -15.85 -9.11 -25.92
C LYS A 252 -15.19 -9.77 -27.11
N GLU A 253 -15.72 -9.59 -28.33
CA GLU A 253 -15.06 -10.04 -29.57
C GLU A 253 -13.66 -9.41 -29.74
N LYS A 254 -13.43 -8.23 -29.16
CA LYS A 254 -12.13 -7.54 -29.12
C LYS A 254 -11.26 -7.93 -27.92
N GLY A 255 -11.70 -8.87 -27.09
CA GLY A 255 -11.01 -9.27 -25.87
C GLY A 255 -11.08 -8.22 -24.75
N ILE A 256 -11.99 -7.24 -24.83
CA ILE A 256 -12.18 -6.21 -23.81
C ILE A 256 -13.41 -6.56 -22.98
N THR A 257 -13.20 -6.83 -21.69
CA THR A 257 -14.29 -7.05 -20.72
C THR A 257 -14.15 -6.09 -19.55
N TYR A 258 -15.28 -5.62 -19.02
CA TYR A 258 -15.31 -4.89 -17.76
C TYR A 258 -15.60 -5.86 -16.62
N THR A 259 -14.68 -5.93 -15.67
CA THR A 259 -14.81 -6.74 -14.46
C THR A 259 -15.33 -5.86 -13.34
N LYS A 260 -16.55 -6.11 -12.87
CA LYS A 260 -17.13 -5.33 -11.76
C LYS A 260 -16.25 -5.43 -10.51
N PRO A 261 -16.10 -4.35 -9.72
CA PRO A 261 -15.45 -4.43 -8.43
C PRO A 261 -16.06 -5.57 -7.59
N GLY A 262 -15.23 -6.41 -6.98
CA GLY A 262 -15.70 -7.50 -6.12
C GLY A 262 -16.26 -8.74 -6.81
N SER A 263 -16.16 -8.85 -8.13
CA SER A 263 -16.57 -10.09 -8.84
C SER A 263 -15.73 -11.32 -8.47
N ASP A 264 -14.50 -11.14 -7.99
CA ASP A 264 -13.62 -12.21 -7.53
C ASP A 264 -13.94 -12.56 -6.06
N PHE A 265 -14.94 -13.40 -5.84
CA PHE A 265 -15.28 -13.89 -4.50
C PHE A 265 -14.17 -14.80 -3.95
N GLU A 266 -13.56 -14.38 -2.84
CA GLU A 266 -12.62 -15.18 -2.07
C GLU A 266 -13.17 -15.42 -0.65
N PRO A 267 -13.40 -16.68 -0.22
CA PRO A 267 -14.00 -17.02 1.08
C PRO A 267 -13.33 -16.44 2.34
N THR A 268 -12.10 -15.94 2.22
CA THR A 268 -11.31 -15.40 3.34
C THR A 268 -11.11 -13.89 3.26
N ARG A 269 -11.47 -13.26 2.13
CA ARG A 269 -11.44 -11.81 1.98
C ARG A 269 -12.68 -11.18 2.61
N PRO A 270 -12.58 -9.91 3.06
CA PRO A 270 -13.79 -9.18 3.40
C PRO A 270 -14.65 -9.04 2.15
N GLY A 271 -15.97 -8.99 2.33
CA GLY A 271 -16.85 -8.55 1.26
C GLY A 271 -16.44 -7.17 0.75
N VAL A 272 -16.80 -6.86 -0.49
CA VAL A 272 -16.51 -5.54 -1.06
C VAL A 272 -17.37 -4.50 -0.38
N THR A 273 -16.74 -3.40 0.01
CA THR A 273 -17.46 -2.29 0.65
C THR A 273 -18.26 -1.52 -0.39
N LEU A 274 -19.37 -0.90 0.01
CA LEU A 274 -20.16 -0.07 -0.91
C LEU A 274 -19.30 1.02 -1.58
N ALA A 275 -18.34 1.61 -0.86
CA ALA A 275 -17.41 2.59 -1.41
C ALA A 275 -16.52 2.03 -2.54
N GLU A 276 -16.12 0.76 -2.44
CA GLU A 276 -15.37 0.07 -3.50
C GLU A 276 -16.30 -0.32 -4.68
N GLU A 277 -17.54 -0.76 -4.41
CA GLU A 277 -18.52 -1.11 -5.44
C GLU A 277 -18.88 0.07 -6.34
N ILE A 278 -19.01 1.27 -5.76
CA ILE A 278 -19.31 2.51 -6.49
C ILE A 278 -18.05 3.23 -7.01
N GLU A 279 -16.86 2.70 -6.69
CA GLU A 279 -15.56 3.27 -7.03
C GLU A 279 -15.39 4.72 -6.53
N LEU A 280 -15.74 4.96 -5.26
CA LEU A 280 -15.71 6.28 -4.63
C LEU A 280 -14.34 6.98 -4.78
N GLU A 281 -13.25 6.24 -4.60
CA GLU A 281 -11.88 6.77 -4.72
C GLU A 281 -11.60 7.33 -6.14
N GLU A 282 -12.14 6.70 -7.18
CA GLU A 282 -11.97 7.16 -8.56
C GLU A 282 -12.77 8.44 -8.83
N LEU A 283 -13.93 8.62 -8.20
CA LEU A 283 -14.67 9.88 -8.25
C LEU A 283 -13.89 11.01 -7.58
N TYR A 284 -13.32 10.76 -6.41
CA TYR A 284 -12.48 11.75 -5.70
C TYR A 284 -11.21 12.09 -6.48
N LYS A 285 -10.55 11.12 -7.11
CA LYS A 285 -9.40 11.38 -8.00
C LYS A 285 -9.79 12.24 -9.21
N LYS A 286 -10.97 12.04 -9.79
CA LYS A 286 -11.47 12.89 -10.89
C LYS A 286 -11.73 14.32 -10.43
N ALA A 287 -12.36 14.50 -9.27
CA ALA A 287 -12.58 15.83 -8.68
C ALA A 287 -11.26 16.55 -8.36
N ALA A 288 -10.27 15.83 -7.82
CA ALA A 288 -8.97 16.38 -7.47
C ALA A 288 -8.22 16.93 -8.70
N LYS A 289 -8.41 16.36 -9.89
CA LYS A 289 -7.85 16.88 -11.16
C LYS A 289 -8.46 18.22 -11.58
N LYS A 290 -9.65 18.55 -11.08
CA LYS A 290 -10.28 19.86 -11.23
C LYS A 290 -10.00 20.78 -10.03
N GLY A 291 -9.05 20.42 -9.16
CA GLY A 291 -8.71 21.19 -7.96
C GLY A 291 -9.68 21.03 -6.78
N VAL A 292 -10.61 20.08 -6.84
CA VAL A 292 -11.61 19.85 -5.80
C VAL A 292 -11.25 18.61 -5.00
N ARG A 293 -10.77 18.82 -3.76
CA ARG A 293 -10.38 17.71 -2.86
C ARG A 293 -11.51 17.41 -1.90
N ILE A 294 -12.08 16.21 -2.04
CA ILE A 294 -13.13 15.70 -1.16
C ILE A 294 -12.54 14.61 -0.29
N GLY A 295 -12.95 14.56 0.97
CA GLY A 295 -12.63 13.46 1.86
C GLY A 295 -13.44 13.57 3.14
N ARG A 296 -13.42 12.50 3.92
CA ARG A 296 -14.23 12.37 5.14
C ARG A 296 -14.07 13.59 6.06
N PRO A 297 -15.16 14.30 6.38
CA PRO A 297 -15.17 15.37 7.38
C PRO A 297 -15.06 14.81 8.80
N PRO A 298 -14.86 15.68 9.82
CA PRO A 298 -15.01 15.28 11.22
C PRO A 298 -16.41 14.71 11.51
N THR A 299 -16.50 13.77 12.45
CA THR A 299 -17.79 13.26 12.95
C THR A 299 -18.59 14.39 13.60
N ARG A 300 -19.87 14.51 13.26
CA ARG A 300 -20.74 15.60 13.72
C ARG A 300 -21.69 15.16 14.81
N ASP A 301 -21.89 16.03 15.79
CA ASP A 301 -22.83 15.79 16.89
C ASP A 301 -24.27 16.23 16.55
N ALA A 302 -25.19 15.96 17.46
CA ALA A 302 -26.60 16.32 17.28
C ALA A 302 -26.80 17.83 17.12
N THR A 303 -26.04 18.66 17.84
CA THR A 303 -26.13 20.11 17.82
C THR A 303 -25.71 20.65 16.46
N GLU A 304 -24.60 20.17 15.91
CA GLU A 304 -24.10 20.55 14.58
C GLU A 304 -25.06 20.13 13.46
N LEU A 305 -25.57 18.89 13.50
CA LEU A 305 -26.55 18.42 12.52
C LEU A 305 -27.83 19.26 12.56
N LEU A 306 -28.30 19.67 13.75
CA LEU A 306 -29.42 20.59 13.88
C LEU A 306 -29.14 21.97 13.27
N LEU A 307 -27.92 22.51 13.41
CA LEU A 307 -27.54 23.77 12.77
C LEU A 307 -27.66 23.67 11.25
N LEU A 308 -27.15 22.60 10.65
CA LEU A 308 -27.25 22.36 9.21
C LEU A 308 -28.72 22.30 8.75
N LEU A 309 -29.54 21.49 9.42
CA LEU A 309 -30.95 21.35 9.05
C LEU A 309 -31.72 22.67 9.20
N SER A 310 -31.39 23.44 10.24
CA SER A 310 -31.98 24.75 10.53
C SER A 310 -31.74 25.78 9.42
N GLN A 311 -30.68 25.64 8.62
CA GLN A 311 -30.37 26.56 7.50
C GLN A 311 -31.50 26.60 6.46
N SER A 312 -32.27 25.53 6.33
CA SER A 312 -33.38 25.43 5.36
C SER A 312 -34.67 26.14 5.79
N SER A 313 -34.78 26.56 7.07
CA SER A 313 -35.97 27.24 7.58
C SER A 313 -35.93 28.75 7.36
N THR A 314 -37.08 29.32 7.03
CA THR A 314 -37.27 30.77 6.78
C THR A 314 -37.55 31.58 8.05
N LYS A 315 -37.57 30.95 9.23
CA LYS A 315 -37.77 31.63 10.53
C LYS A 315 -36.60 32.58 10.84
N SER A 316 -36.81 33.52 11.77
CA SER A 316 -35.87 34.61 12.03
C SER A 316 -34.67 34.21 12.91
N THR A 317 -34.90 33.45 13.99
CA THR A 317 -33.85 33.06 14.94
C THR A 317 -33.37 31.62 14.73
N VAL A 318 -32.14 31.30 15.13
CA VAL A 318 -31.60 29.91 15.06
C VAL A 318 -32.50 28.96 15.86
N VAL A 319 -32.96 29.39 17.03
CA VAL A 319 -33.82 28.60 17.93
C VAL A 319 -35.16 28.28 17.26
N ASP A 320 -35.81 29.28 16.65
CA ASP A 320 -37.10 29.09 15.99
C ASP A 320 -36.96 28.24 14.73
N LYS A 321 -35.87 28.43 13.97
CA LYS A 321 -35.55 27.59 12.81
C LYS A 321 -35.38 26.13 13.23
N CYS A 322 -34.66 25.86 14.33
CA CYS A 322 -34.49 24.51 14.84
C CYS A 322 -35.82 23.87 15.26
N LYS A 323 -36.63 24.60 16.04
CA LYS A 323 -37.96 24.11 16.49
C LYS A 323 -38.86 23.80 15.29
N ASP A 324 -38.91 24.69 14.30
CA ASP A 324 -39.66 24.51 13.05
C ASP A 324 -39.21 23.28 12.27
N ILE A 325 -37.90 23.03 12.20
CA ILE A 325 -37.34 21.85 11.54
C ILE A 325 -37.69 20.57 12.29
N LEU A 326 -37.54 20.53 13.61
CA LEU A 326 -37.91 19.34 14.39
C LEU A 326 -39.39 19.02 14.25
N ASP A 327 -40.26 20.04 14.33
CA ASP A 327 -41.71 19.85 14.17
C ASP A 327 -42.10 19.33 12.77
N LYS A 328 -41.32 19.65 11.73
CA LYS A 328 -41.59 19.20 10.34
C LYS A 328 -40.93 17.88 9.98
N LYS A 329 -39.69 17.66 10.44
CA LYS A 329 -38.83 16.56 9.98
C LYS A 329 -38.72 15.40 10.97
N CYS A 330 -39.27 15.50 12.19
CA CYS A 330 -39.16 14.42 13.17
C CYS A 330 -39.69 13.06 12.69
N LYS A 331 -40.65 13.05 11.75
CA LYS A 331 -41.12 11.82 11.10
C LYS A 331 -39.98 11.04 10.41
N ASN A 332 -39.00 11.73 9.84
CA ASN A 332 -37.87 11.12 9.13
C ASN A 332 -36.65 10.99 10.06
N LEU A 333 -36.45 11.94 10.98
CA LEU A 333 -35.30 11.95 11.89
C LEU A 333 -35.37 10.87 13.00
N LYS A 334 -36.54 10.30 13.28
CA LYS A 334 -36.72 9.23 14.29
C LYS A 334 -35.96 7.93 13.98
N GLU A 335 -35.56 7.74 12.73
CA GLU A 335 -34.75 6.58 12.30
C GLU A 335 -33.25 6.92 12.28
N HIS A 336 -32.87 8.20 12.42
CA HIS A 336 -31.48 8.64 12.39
C HIS A 336 -30.76 8.36 13.71
N GLU A 337 -29.62 7.67 13.66
CA GLU A 337 -28.86 7.22 14.85
C GLU A 337 -28.60 8.34 15.88
N ILE A 338 -28.16 9.51 15.41
CA ILE A 338 -27.81 10.65 16.27
C ILE A 338 -29.02 11.50 16.70
N LEU A 339 -29.98 11.75 15.79
CA LEU A 339 -31.05 12.74 16.00
C LEU A 339 -32.35 12.13 16.54
N LYS A 340 -32.47 10.80 16.56
CA LYS A 340 -33.66 10.08 17.00
C LYS A 340 -34.15 10.49 18.39
N SER A 341 -33.24 10.75 19.33
CA SER A 341 -33.58 11.15 20.71
C SER A 341 -34.24 12.53 20.82
N LEU A 342 -34.09 13.37 19.79
CA LEU A 342 -34.67 14.72 19.75
C LEU A 342 -36.13 14.74 19.30
N CYS A 343 -36.67 13.58 18.92
CA CYS A 343 -38.03 13.41 18.43
C CYS A 343 -38.83 12.48 19.35
N ASP A 344 -40.07 12.87 19.63
CA ASP A 344 -41.08 12.02 20.28
C ASP A 344 -42.23 11.78 19.29
N LYS A 345 -42.32 10.54 18.79
CA LYS A 345 -43.17 10.15 17.65
C LYS A 345 -42.83 10.96 16.41
N ASP A 346 -43.74 11.84 15.98
CA ASP A 346 -43.58 12.68 14.79
C ASP A 346 -43.41 14.17 15.15
N LYS A 347 -43.08 14.50 16.41
CA LYS A 347 -42.90 15.88 16.91
C LYS A 347 -41.61 16.05 17.71
N ALA A 348 -41.19 17.28 17.95
CA ALA A 348 -40.03 17.58 18.79
C ALA A 348 -40.21 17.09 20.24
N SER A 349 -39.22 16.36 20.77
CA SER A 349 -39.21 15.93 22.17
C SER A 349 -38.90 17.10 23.12
N ALA A 350 -39.11 16.91 24.42
CA ALA A 350 -38.74 17.91 25.42
C ALA A 350 -37.22 18.19 25.38
N ASP A 351 -36.41 17.17 25.15
CA ASP A 351 -34.96 17.31 25.04
C ASP A 351 -34.55 17.92 23.70
N GLY A 352 -35.24 17.62 22.60
CA GLY A 352 -35.06 18.31 21.33
C GLY A 352 -35.31 19.82 21.43
N LYS A 353 -36.35 20.24 22.15
CA LYS A 353 -36.63 21.67 22.39
C LYS A 353 -35.54 22.33 23.24
N LYS A 354 -35.09 21.68 24.31
CA LYS A 354 -33.96 22.18 25.13
C LYS A 354 -32.69 22.31 24.31
N GLU A 355 -32.43 21.37 23.41
CA GLU A 355 -31.26 21.41 22.55
C GLU A 355 -31.34 22.57 21.55
N CYS A 356 -32.51 22.82 20.97
CA CYS A 356 -32.75 24.02 20.16
C CYS A 356 -32.48 25.32 20.93
N ASP A 357 -32.85 25.40 22.22
CA ASP A 357 -32.65 26.59 23.03
C ASP A 357 -31.15 26.88 23.30
N LYS A 358 -30.29 25.84 23.31
CA LYS A 358 -28.83 26.01 23.46
C LYS A 358 -28.13 26.42 22.16
N LEU A 359 -28.72 26.12 21.00
CA LEU A 359 -28.08 26.29 19.69
C LEU A 359 -27.55 27.70 19.45
N GLN A 360 -28.28 28.74 19.85
CA GLN A 360 -27.85 30.13 19.59
C GLN A 360 -26.51 30.45 20.26
N LYS A 361 -26.29 29.96 21.48
CA LYS A 361 -25.06 30.18 22.25
C LYS A 361 -23.90 29.41 21.65
N GLU A 362 -24.11 28.12 21.36
CA GLU A 362 -23.08 27.27 20.74
C GLU A 362 -22.72 27.78 19.35
N HIS A 363 -23.71 28.13 18.53
CA HIS A 363 -23.52 28.74 17.23
C HIS A 363 -22.62 29.99 17.31
N THR A 364 -22.92 30.92 18.22
CA THR A 364 -22.14 32.17 18.34
C THR A 364 -20.68 31.88 18.74
N LYS A 365 -20.48 30.97 19.69
CA LYS A 365 -19.16 30.55 20.17
C LYS A 365 -18.36 29.85 19.06
N SER A 366 -18.96 28.88 18.38
CA SER A 366 -18.35 28.11 17.31
C SER A 366 -17.97 28.99 16.13
N THR A 367 -18.84 29.94 15.75
CA THR A 367 -18.55 30.91 14.69
C THR A 367 -17.34 31.78 15.03
N GLN A 368 -17.22 32.29 16.27
CA GLN A 368 -16.05 33.08 16.67
C GLN A 368 -14.75 32.27 16.64
N ILE A 369 -14.79 31.02 17.10
CA ILE A 369 -13.65 30.09 17.08
C ILE A 369 -13.24 29.80 15.63
N LEU A 370 -14.20 29.54 14.75
CA LEU A 370 -13.96 29.25 13.34
C LEU A 370 -13.31 30.43 12.63
N VAL A 371 -13.87 31.64 12.77
CA VAL A 371 -13.32 32.86 12.15
C VAL A 371 -11.88 33.07 12.60
N THR A 372 -11.60 32.94 13.90
CA THR A 372 -10.24 33.09 14.45
C THR A 372 -9.27 32.06 13.87
N LYS A 373 -9.71 30.79 13.72
CA LYS A 373 -8.89 29.73 13.10
C LYS A 373 -8.60 30.02 11.63
N ILE A 374 -9.62 30.47 10.87
CA ILE A 374 -9.47 30.83 9.45
C ILE A 374 -8.50 32.00 9.30
N GLU A 375 -8.69 33.09 10.06
CA GLU A 375 -7.82 34.26 10.00
C GLU A 375 -6.35 33.90 10.29
N ASN A 376 -6.10 33.09 11.32
CA ASN A 376 -4.75 32.61 11.66
C ASN A 376 -4.12 31.77 10.54
N LYS A 377 -4.91 30.89 9.90
CA LYS A 377 -4.41 29.99 8.84
C LYS A 377 -4.21 30.72 7.51
N LEU A 378 -5.06 31.69 7.20
CA LEU A 378 -4.95 32.52 6.00
C LEU A 378 -4.03 33.74 6.18
N LEU A 379 -3.44 33.92 7.37
CA LEU A 379 -2.55 35.03 7.71
C LEU A 379 -3.22 36.42 7.55
N ILE A 380 -4.48 36.51 7.97
CA ILE A 380 -5.31 37.72 7.88
C ILE A 380 -5.22 38.46 9.21
N THR A 381 -5.16 39.80 9.16
CA THR A 381 -5.30 40.64 10.36
C THR A 381 -6.66 40.41 11.02
N SER A 382 -6.67 40.08 12.31
CA SER A 382 -7.88 39.74 13.07
C SER A 382 -8.96 40.81 12.97
N GLY A 383 -10.18 40.42 12.60
CA GLY A 383 -11.36 41.31 12.54
C GLY A 383 -11.65 41.93 11.17
N GLN A 384 -10.87 41.59 10.13
CA GLN A 384 -11.15 42.05 8.76
C GLN A 384 -12.17 41.14 8.07
N ASN A 385 -13.45 41.52 8.09
CA ASN A 385 -14.52 40.86 7.33
C ASN A 385 -14.50 41.29 5.84
N MET A 386 -13.43 40.93 5.12
CA MET A 386 -13.17 41.33 3.73
C MET A 386 -12.78 40.14 2.84
N ILE A 387 -13.23 40.15 1.59
CA ILE A 387 -12.77 39.18 0.59
C ILE A 387 -11.33 39.51 0.16
N ILE A 388 -10.50 38.48 0.07
CA ILE A 388 -9.10 38.54 -0.36
C ILE A 388 -9.02 38.22 -1.85
N THR A 389 -8.17 38.93 -2.58
CA THR A 389 -7.97 38.66 -4.01
C THR A 389 -7.28 37.31 -4.20
N TRP A 390 -7.55 36.65 -5.33
CA TRP A 390 -6.94 35.35 -5.64
C TRP A 390 -5.42 35.32 -5.52
N HIS A 391 -4.73 36.39 -5.95
CA HIS A 391 -3.27 36.44 -5.99
C HIS A 391 -2.64 36.67 -4.61
N ASP A 392 -3.38 37.24 -3.67
CA ASP A 392 -2.92 37.52 -2.29
C ASP A 392 -3.36 36.43 -1.30
N LEU A 393 -4.28 35.54 -1.71
CA LEU A 393 -4.79 34.46 -0.89
C LEU A 393 -3.72 33.39 -0.60
N SER A 394 -3.47 33.15 0.69
CA SER A 394 -2.57 32.10 1.18
C SER A 394 -3.14 30.70 0.91
N THR A 395 -2.28 29.76 0.49
CA THR A 395 -2.60 28.34 0.30
C THR A 395 -1.87 27.42 1.29
N PHE A 396 -1.34 27.98 2.40
CA PHE A 396 -0.64 27.25 3.48
C PHE A 396 -1.60 26.47 4.41
N LEU A 397 -2.47 25.69 3.80
CA LEU A 397 -3.44 24.81 4.46
C LEU A 397 -3.04 23.36 4.23
N SER A 398 -3.16 22.50 5.22
CA SER A 398 -3.13 21.04 4.97
C SER A 398 -4.46 20.56 4.37
N ASP A 399 -4.49 19.38 3.76
CA ASP A 399 -5.77 18.78 3.31
C ASP A 399 -6.71 18.49 4.49
N LYS A 400 -6.16 18.27 5.68
CA LYS A 400 -6.92 18.15 6.92
C LYS A 400 -7.53 19.50 7.32
N ASP A 401 -6.76 20.59 7.24
CA ASP A 401 -7.28 21.94 7.52
C ASP A 401 -8.45 22.29 6.59
N CYS A 402 -8.31 22.05 5.29
CA CYS A 402 -9.41 22.27 4.33
C CYS A 402 -10.64 21.45 4.69
N ARG A 403 -10.52 20.12 4.85
CA ARG A 403 -11.66 19.26 5.19
C ARG A 403 -12.36 19.68 6.49
N THR A 404 -11.61 19.96 7.54
CA THR A 404 -12.17 20.33 8.85
C THR A 404 -12.84 21.70 8.79
N LEU A 405 -12.12 22.73 8.32
CA LEU A 405 -12.62 24.11 8.37
C LEU A 405 -13.71 24.37 7.33
N GLU A 406 -13.63 23.76 6.14
CA GLU A 406 -14.71 23.87 5.14
C GLU A 406 -15.98 23.19 5.63
N SER A 407 -15.86 22.03 6.30
CA SER A 407 -16.99 21.36 6.92
C SER A 407 -17.56 22.24 8.05
N ASP A 408 -16.76 22.81 8.94
CA ASP A 408 -17.25 23.75 9.96
C ASP A 408 -18.01 24.94 9.32
N CYS A 409 -17.47 25.50 8.22
CA CYS A 409 -18.15 26.53 7.43
C CYS A 409 -19.47 26.06 6.82
N PHE A 410 -19.56 24.80 6.39
CA PHE A 410 -20.77 24.21 5.82
C PHE A 410 -21.90 24.14 6.86
N TYR A 411 -21.60 23.70 8.08
CA TYR A 411 -22.59 23.58 9.17
C TYR A 411 -22.98 24.94 9.78
N LEU A 412 -22.09 25.94 9.76
CA LEU A 412 -22.31 27.26 10.36
C LEU A 412 -22.78 28.35 9.37
N LYS A 413 -23.05 27.98 8.11
CA LYS A 413 -23.43 28.94 7.06
C LYS A 413 -24.76 29.63 7.35
N GLY A 414 -24.88 30.92 6.97
CA GLY A 414 -26.15 31.65 6.97
C GLY A 414 -26.52 32.33 8.29
N TYR A 415 -25.55 32.44 9.22
CA TYR A 415 -25.78 32.93 10.57
C TYR A 415 -24.66 33.89 11.06
N GLY A 416 -24.35 34.95 10.32
CA GLY A 416 -23.55 36.09 10.85
C GLY A 416 -22.22 36.36 10.12
N PRO A 417 -21.16 36.82 10.82
CA PRO A 417 -19.96 37.41 10.19
C PRO A 417 -19.01 36.39 9.53
N SER A 418 -19.31 35.09 9.55
CA SER A 418 -18.45 34.03 9.01
C SER A 418 -18.48 33.89 7.49
N ASP A 419 -19.46 34.47 6.79
CA ASP A 419 -19.66 34.23 5.35
C ASP A 419 -18.41 34.57 4.52
N LYS A 420 -17.79 35.74 4.72
CA LYS A 420 -16.58 36.12 3.95
C LYS A 420 -15.34 35.32 4.38
N PRO A 421 -15.03 35.13 5.68
CA PRO A 421 -13.97 34.21 6.09
C PRO A 421 -14.12 32.81 5.48
N CYS A 422 -15.32 32.24 5.50
CA CYS A 422 -15.60 30.94 4.90
C CYS A 422 -15.45 30.95 3.38
N ASN A 423 -15.91 31.99 2.69
CA ASN A 423 -15.72 32.15 1.25
C ASN A 423 -14.22 32.28 0.89
N ASN A 424 -13.42 32.98 1.70
CA ASN A 424 -11.97 33.06 1.52
C ASN A 424 -11.31 31.69 1.73
N LEU A 425 -11.69 30.97 2.79
CA LEU A 425 -11.18 29.62 3.07
C LEU A 425 -11.47 28.66 1.91
N LYS A 426 -12.71 28.61 1.46
CA LYS A 426 -13.14 27.74 0.37
C LYS A 426 -12.42 28.08 -0.94
N THR A 427 -12.26 29.37 -1.23
CA THR A 427 -11.44 29.84 -2.36
C THR A 427 -9.98 29.43 -2.20
N ALA A 428 -9.43 29.44 -0.98
CA ALA A 428 -8.04 29.06 -0.71
C ALA A 428 -7.82 27.55 -0.90
N CYS A 429 -8.77 26.72 -0.45
CA CYS A 429 -8.75 25.28 -0.65
C CYS A 429 -8.88 24.92 -2.13
N TYR A 430 -9.75 25.62 -2.87
CA TYR A 430 -9.87 25.46 -4.31
C TYR A 430 -8.59 25.87 -5.05
N LYS A 431 -8.03 27.04 -4.73
CA LYS A 431 -6.74 27.51 -5.25
C LYS A 431 -5.63 26.51 -5.00
N LYS A 432 -5.51 26.00 -3.77
CA LYS A 432 -4.54 24.97 -3.39
C LYS A 432 -4.68 23.72 -4.27
N GLY A 433 -5.90 23.27 -4.52
CA GLY A 433 -6.16 22.10 -5.36
C GLY A 433 -5.75 22.34 -6.82
N LEU A 434 -6.13 23.47 -7.41
CA LEU A 434 -5.76 23.83 -8.79
C LEU A 434 -4.24 24.02 -8.94
N GLU A 435 -3.60 24.72 -8.01
CA GLU A 435 -2.14 24.89 -7.98
C GLU A 435 -1.42 23.55 -7.81
N ALA A 436 -1.97 22.61 -7.03
CA ALA A 436 -1.37 21.29 -6.86
C ALA A 436 -1.28 20.52 -8.18
N VAL A 437 -2.30 20.58 -9.05
CA VAL A 437 -2.27 19.94 -10.37
C VAL A 437 -1.15 20.53 -11.23
N ALA A 438 -1.03 21.86 -11.26
CA ALA A 438 0.03 22.55 -12.01
C ALA A 438 1.43 22.27 -11.43
N ASN A 439 1.56 22.26 -10.11
CA ASN A 439 2.82 21.99 -9.42
C ASN A 439 3.26 20.55 -9.64
N GLU A 440 2.35 19.57 -9.64
CA GLU A 440 2.67 18.17 -9.94
C GLU A 440 3.15 17.97 -11.38
N ALA A 441 2.55 18.65 -12.35
CA ALA A 441 3.01 18.63 -13.75
C ALA A 441 4.45 19.14 -13.87
N LEU A 442 4.79 20.25 -13.20
CA LEU A 442 6.16 20.79 -13.16
C LEU A 442 7.11 19.87 -12.39
N GLN A 443 6.72 19.39 -11.21
CA GLN A 443 7.53 18.52 -10.36
C GLN A 443 7.90 17.23 -11.08
N ASN A 444 6.98 16.61 -11.82
CA ASN A 444 7.26 15.39 -12.59
C ASN A 444 8.35 15.61 -13.65
N ASN A 445 8.48 16.83 -14.19
CA ASN A 445 9.53 17.19 -15.16
C ASN A 445 10.82 17.70 -14.51
N LEU A 446 10.77 18.08 -13.23
CA LEU A 446 11.85 18.72 -12.48
C LEU A 446 12.37 17.85 -11.32
N ARG A 447 11.96 16.58 -11.26
CA ARG A 447 12.23 15.68 -10.15
C ARG A 447 13.75 15.56 -9.88
N GLY A 448 14.14 15.68 -8.62
CA GLY A 448 15.53 15.69 -8.17
C GLY A 448 16.26 17.03 -8.35
N LEU A 449 15.60 18.06 -8.90
CA LEU A 449 16.17 19.40 -9.10
C LEU A 449 15.57 20.46 -8.16
N LEU A 450 14.56 20.11 -7.37
CA LEU A 450 13.84 21.03 -6.49
C LEU A 450 14.50 21.16 -5.11
N GLN A 451 15.54 20.35 -4.86
CA GLN A 451 16.35 20.44 -3.65
C GLN A 451 17.42 21.54 -3.77
N GLY A 452 17.16 22.71 -3.20
CA GLY A 452 18.15 23.77 -3.08
C GLY A 452 17.62 25.03 -2.39
N SER A 453 18.52 25.98 -2.14
CA SER A 453 18.20 27.24 -1.46
C SER A 453 19.11 28.42 -1.86
N ASN A 454 20.20 28.19 -2.59
CA ASN A 454 21.12 29.26 -2.97
C ASN A 454 20.68 29.99 -4.25
N LYS A 455 21.26 31.18 -4.49
CA LYS A 455 20.95 32.04 -5.64
C LYS A 455 21.14 31.31 -6.97
N THR A 456 22.29 30.66 -7.17
CA THR A 456 22.62 29.93 -8.42
C THR A 456 21.64 28.79 -8.72
N TRP A 457 21.22 28.05 -7.70
CA TRP A 457 20.19 27.02 -7.81
C TRP A 457 18.86 27.63 -8.26
N HIS A 458 18.44 28.73 -7.63
CA HIS A 458 17.19 29.41 -7.97
C HIS A 458 17.19 29.95 -9.42
N GLU A 459 18.32 30.49 -9.88
CA GLU A 459 18.52 30.92 -11.27
C GLU A 459 18.45 29.74 -12.26
N ASN A 460 19.07 28.60 -11.91
CA ASN A 460 19.01 27.39 -12.72
C ASN A 460 17.61 26.76 -12.75
N LEU A 461 16.89 26.77 -11.63
CA LEU A 461 15.52 26.25 -11.53
C LEU A 461 14.59 27.03 -12.48
N GLN A 462 14.68 28.35 -12.52
CA GLN A 462 13.90 29.18 -13.46
C GLN A 462 14.13 28.76 -14.92
N LYS A 463 15.38 28.53 -15.33
CA LYS A 463 15.71 28.06 -16.70
C LYS A 463 15.09 26.69 -16.99
N LYS A 464 15.10 25.78 -16.00
CA LYS A 464 14.50 24.45 -16.13
C LYS A 464 12.98 24.51 -16.21
N ILE A 465 12.34 25.37 -15.42
CA ILE A 465 10.88 25.63 -15.48
C ILE A 465 10.49 26.11 -16.88
N VAL A 466 11.15 27.13 -17.43
CA VAL A 466 10.85 27.62 -18.78
C VAL A 466 11.02 26.52 -19.84
N LYS A 467 12.04 25.65 -19.68
CA LYS A 467 12.22 24.49 -20.57
C LYS A 467 11.06 23.49 -20.46
N ALA A 468 10.60 23.16 -19.25
CA ALA A 468 9.46 22.27 -19.03
C ALA A 468 8.17 22.87 -19.61
N CYS A 469 7.93 24.16 -19.35
CA CYS A 469 6.77 24.92 -19.81
C CYS A 469 6.56 24.93 -21.33
N LYS A 470 7.60 24.73 -22.14
CA LYS A 470 7.46 24.60 -23.60
C LYS A 470 6.49 23.49 -24.03
N LYS A 471 6.35 22.44 -23.21
CA LYS A 471 5.47 21.30 -23.49
C LYS A 471 4.19 21.30 -22.67
N LEU A 472 4.17 21.98 -21.52
CA LEU A 472 3.11 21.83 -20.53
C LEU A 472 2.16 23.03 -20.41
N LYS A 473 2.52 24.21 -20.91
CA LYS A 473 1.76 25.47 -20.66
C LYS A 473 0.30 25.48 -21.13
N GLU A 474 -0.14 24.47 -21.89
CA GLU A 474 -1.52 24.32 -22.37
C GLU A 474 -2.34 23.31 -21.55
N GLU A 475 -1.75 22.70 -20.51
CA GLU A 475 -2.42 21.67 -19.68
C GLU A 475 -3.39 22.26 -18.64
N SER A 476 -3.07 23.43 -18.06
CA SER A 476 -3.98 24.18 -17.17
C SER A 476 -3.68 25.68 -17.17
N ASP A 477 -4.66 26.49 -16.75
CA ASP A 477 -4.50 27.94 -16.65
C ASP A 477 -3.54 28.35 -15.52
N GLU A 478 -3.51 27.63 -14.39
CA GLU A 478 -2.55 27.84 -13.30
C GLU A 478 -1.12 27.55 -13.77
N LEU A 479 -0.95 26.47 -14.55
CA LEU A 479 0.35 26.13 -15.12
C LEU A 479 0.79 27.20 -16.12
N PHE A 480 -0.13 27.72 -16.93
CA PHE A 480 0.16 28.87 -17.79
C PHE A 480 0.66 30.08 -16.97
N VAL A 481 -0.02 30.43 -15.87
CA VAL A 481 0.39 31.52 -14.96
C VAL A 481 1.80 31.30 -14.41
N LEU A 482 2.12 30.09 -13.95
CA LEU A 482 3.46 29.75 -13.47
C LEU A 482 4.52 29.87 -14.59
N CYS A 483 4.19 29.39 -15.79
CA CYS A 483 5.10 29.40 -16.93
C CYS A 483 5.48 30.81 -17.39
N VAL A 484 4.58 31.78 -17.27
CA VAL A 484 4.84 33.17 -17.67
C VAL A 484 5.56 33.99 -16.59
N GLN A 485 5.62 33.48 -15.36
CA GLN A 485 6.29 34.09 -14.21
C GLN A 485 7.32 33.13 -13.59
N PRO A 486 8.43 32.82 -14.27
CA PRO A 486 9.36 31.76 -13.84
C PRO A 486 9.97 31.99 -12.46
N LYS A 487 10.24 33.25 -12.08
CA LYS A 487 10.69 33.61 -10.73
C LYS A 487 9.66 33.19 -9.68
N LYS A 488 8.38 33.56 -9.87
CA LYS A 488 7.28 33.18 -8.97
C LYS A 488 7.09 31.67 -8.95
N ALA A 489 7.13 31.02 -10.11
CA ALA A 489 6.98 29.57 -10.21
C ALA A 489 8.05 28.79 -9.45
N ALA A 490 9.31 29.25 -9.50
CA ALA A 490 10.39 28.64 -8.73
C ALA A 490 10.09 28.67 -7.22
N PHE A 491 9.58 29.79 -6.70
CA PHE A 491 9.16 29.91 -5.30
C PHE A 491 7.94 29.05 -4.99
N VAL A 492 6.87 29.10 -5.80
CA VAL A 492 5.63 28.37 -5.56
C VAL A 492 5.87 26.86 -5.55
N VAL A 493 6.52 26.31 -6.58
CA VAL A 493 6.77 24.87 -6.70
C VAL A 493 7.70 24.36 -5.58
N SER A 494 8.75 25.11 -5.25
CA SER A 494 9.67 24.71 -4.17
C SER A 494 9.02 24.80 -2.78
N THR A 495 8.16 25.80 -2.57
CA THR A 495 7.42 25.99 -1.32
C THR A 495 6.35 24.90 -1.15
N ASP A 496 5.56 24.62 -2.19
CA ASP A 496 4.58 23.52 -2.20
C ASP A 496 5.25 22.18 -1.85
N LEU A 497 6.37 21.86 -2.49
CA LEU A 497 7.11 20.63 -2.21
C LEU A 497 7.55 20.52 -0.74
N ARG A 498 8.06 21.62 -0.16
CA ARG A 498 8.45 21.66 1.26
C ARG A 498 7.26 21.44 2.18
N PHE A 499 6.13 22.10 1.94
CA PHE A 499 4.92 21.91 2.75
C PHE A 499 4.36 20.50 2.62
N ARG A 500 4.30 19.94 1.40
CA ARG A 500 3.90 18.55 1.18
C ARG A 500 4.82 17.57 1.93
N ALA A 501 6.11 17.82 1.97
CA ALA A 501 7.05 17.02 2.75
C ALA A 501 6.83 17.15 4.27
N ILE A 502 6.54 18.36 4.77
CA ILE A 502 6.20 18.59 6.18
C ILE A 502 4.92 17.83 6.56
N PHE A 503 3.85 17.97 5.77
CA PHE A 503 2.59 17.26 6.03
C PHE A 503 2.72 15.75 5.90
N LEU A 504 3.50 15.27 4.92
CA LEU A 504 3.81 13.85 4.82
C LEU A 504 4.59 13.36 6.05
N ARG A 505 5.51 14.16 6.58
CA ARG A 505 6.24 13.80 7.80
C ARG A 505 5.29 13.61 8.98
N GLU A 506 4.30 14.49 9.16
CA GLU A 506 3.28 14.34 10.21
C GLU A 506 2.51 13.02 10.05
N GLN A 507 2.10 12.69 8.82
CA GLN A 507 1.43 11.40 8.52
C GLN A 507 2.34 10.20 8.81
N LEU A 508 3.62 10.29 8.45
CA LEU A 508 4.60 9.24 8.71
C LEU A 508 4.88 9.09 10.20
N ASP A 509 4.95 10.18 10.97
CA ASP A 509 5.13 10.14 12.42
C ASP A 509 3.95 9.44 13.11
N GLU A 510 2.74 9.53 12.57
CA GLU A 510 1.55 8.83 13.09
C GLU A 510 1.48 7.34 12.72
N LYS A 511 1.98 6.96 11.54
CA LYS A 511 1.66 5.64 10.93
C LYS A 511 2.85 4.74 10.66
N ARG A 512 4.08 5.26 10.49
CA ARG A 512 5.21 4.49 9.93
C ARG A 512 5.64 3.30 10.79
N ASP A 513 5.43 3.37 12.11
CA ASP A 513 5.90 2.35 13.05
C ASP A 513 4.98 1.12 13.04
N PHE A 514 3.68 1.34 12.73
CA PHE A 514 2.65 0.31 12.64
C PHE A 514 1.74 0.54 11.41
N PRO A 515 2.28 0.43 10.19
CA PRO A 515 1.52 0.72 8.98
C PRO A 515 0.56 -0.44 8.64
N THR A 516 -0.62 -0.11 8.13
CA THR A 516 -1.51 -1.06 7.47
C THR A 516 -1.09 -1.29 6.01
N GLU A 517 -1.69 -2.27 5.33
CA GLU A 517 -1.43 -2.48 3.89
C GLU A 517 -1.82 -1.27 3.04
N THR A 518 -2.89 -0.58 3.42
CA THR A 518 -3.33 0.66 2.75
C THR A 518 -2.34 1.79 3.01
N ASP A 519 -1.88 1.95 4.26
CA ASP A 519 -0.85 2.94 4.60
C ASP A 519 0.43 2.70 3.80
N CYS A 520 0.85 1.44 3.64
CA CYS A 520 2.01 1.09 2.81
C CYS A 520 1.81 1.54 1.36
N LYS A 521 0.69 1.19 0.73
CA LYS A 521 0.42 1.59 -0.67
C LYS A 521 0.42 3.10 -0.86
N GLU A 522 -0.25 3.84 0.03
CA GLU A 522 -0.40 5.29 -0.10
C GLU A 522 0.88 6.05 0.27
N LEU A 523 1.46 5.74 1.43
CA LEU A 523 2.60 6.48 1.97
C LEU A 523 3.92 6.12 1.29
N GLU A 524 4.13 4.87 0.85
CA GLU A 524 5.33 4.51 0.06
C GLU A 524 5.37 5.29 -1.26
N GLU A 525 4.22 5.45 -1.92
CA GLU A 525 4.14 6.23 -3.16
C GLU A 525 4.42 7.72 -2.91
N LYS A 526 3.84 8.31 -1.86
CA LYS A 526 4.16 9.69 -1.45
C LYS A 526 5.66 9.84 -1.11
N CYS A 527 6.25 8.88 -0.40
CA CYS A 527 7.68 8.82 -0.10
C CYS A 527 8.53 8.73 -1.38
N ARG A 528 8.11 7.95 -2.38
CA ARG A 528 8.80 7.82 -3.67
C ARG A 528 8.73 9.12 -4.47
N ILE A 529 7.59 9.81 -4.46
CA ILE A 529 7.39 11.07 -5.18
C ILE A 529 8.20 12.20 -4.53
N LEU A 530 8.09 12.39 -3.22
CA LEU A 530 8.68 13.53 -2.51
C LEU A 530 10.12 13.30 -2.05
N GLY A 531 10.51 12.04 -1.81
CA GLY A 531 11.80 11.69 -1.18
C GLY A 531 13.03 11.99 -2.03
N GLN A 532 12.86 12.21 -3.34
CA GLN A 532 13.97 12.63 -4.22
C GLN A 532 14.37 14.09 -4.00
N ASP A 533 13.44 14.92 -3.52
CA ASP A 533 13.62 16.37 -3.40
C ASP A 533 13.59 16.86 -1.94
N SER A 534 13.10 16.03 -0.98
CA SER A 534 13.06 16.35 0.45
C SER A 534 13.98 15.46 1.29
N LYS A 535 14.84 16.11 2.09
CA LYS A 535 15.72 15.42 3.07
C LYS A 535 14.97 15.07 4.37
N GLU A 536 13.96 15.86 4.70
CA GLU A 536 13.21 15.81 5.96
C GLU A 536 12.43 14.51 6.15
N ILE A 537 11.98 13.90 5.06
CA ILE A 537 11.21 12.65 5.07
C ILE A 537 12.06 11.40 4.83
N LYS A 538 13.37 11.54 4.54
CA LYS A 538 14.24 10.42 4.15
C LYS A 538 14.24 9.28 5.18
N TRP A 539 14.44 9.62 6.45
CA TRP A 539 14.46 8.64 7.54
C TRP A 539 13.07 8.07 7.85
N PRO A 540 12.02 8.90 8.05
CA PRO A 540 10.65 8.41 8.18
C PRO A 540 10.22 7.44 7.08
N CYS A 541 10.54 7.75 5.82
CA CYS A 541 10.23 6.89 4.68
C CYS A 541 11.04 5.58 4.69
N LEU A 542 12.31 5.61 5.11
CA LEU A 542 13.11 4.40 5.25
C LEU A 542 12.49 3.46 6.30
N THR A 543 12.09 4.01 7.45
CA THR A 543 11.41 3.26 8.51
C THR A 543 10.11 2.66 8.00
N LEU A 544 9.25 3.46 7.34
CA LEU A 544 8.01 2.97 6.72
C LEU A 544 8.29 1.79 5.77
N ASN A 545 9.24 1.96 4.83
CA ASN A 545 9.57 0.91 3.87
C ASN A 545 10.01 -0.39 4.56
N GLN A 546 10.83 -0.31 5.61
CA GLN A 546 11.24 -1.48 6.38
C GLN A 546 10.05 -2.19 7.05
N HIS A 547 9.10 -1.43 7.61
CA HIS A 547 7.90 -2.00 8.22
C HIS A 547 6.94 -2.58 7.17
N CYS A 548 6.80 -1.93 6.02
CA CYS A 548 6.01 -2.44 4.89
C CYS A 548 6.64 -3.70 4.26
N ASP A 549 7.97 -3.75 4.12
CA ASP A 549 8.70 -4.96 3.70
C ASP A 549 8.49 -6.11 4.69
N ARG A 550 8.52 -5.82 6.00
CA ARG A 550 8.21 -6.82 7.04
C ARG A 550 6.77 -7.32 6.91
N LEU A 551 5.81 -6.42 6.64
CA LEU A 551 4.40 -6.78 6.46
C LEU A 551 4.22 -7.70 5.24
N ARG A 552 4.83 -7.34 4.10
CA ARG A 552 4.87 -8.18 2.88
C ARG A 552 5.52 -9.54 3.13
N ASN A 553 6.69 -9.56 3.78
CA ASN A 553 7.41 -10.79 4.12
C ASN A 553 6.60 -11.69 5.06
N THR A 554 5.86 -11.10 6.00
CA THR A 554 4.99 -11.83 6.93
C THR A 554 3.77 -12.41 6.21
N GLN A 555 3.23 -11.73 5.21
CA GLN A 555 2.14 -12.25 4.37
C GLN A 555 2.60 -13.47 3.56
N GLU A 556 3.78 -13.42 2.94
CA GLU A 556 4.36 -14.57 2.25
C GLU A 556 4.63 -15.74 3.22
N LEU A 557 5.10 -15.43 4.43
CA LEU A 557 5.33 -16.44 5.46
C LEU A 557 4.01 -17.07 5.91
N GLU A 558 2.96 -16.29 6.10
CA GLU A 558 1.61 -16.76 6.44
C GLU A 558 1.15 -17.82 5.44
N GLU A 559 1.24 -17.52 4.13
CA GLU A 559 0.86 -18.45 3.07
C GLU A 559 1.65 -19.75 3.14
N LYS A 560 2.96 -19.65 3.39
CA LYS A 560 3.84 -20.81 3.52
C LYS A 560 3.51 -21.67 4.74
N LEU A 561 3.32 -21.06 5.91
CA LEU A 561 2.98 -21.77 7.15
C LEU A 561 1.61 -22.47 7.04
N LEU A 562 0.64 -21.84 6.38
CA LEU A 562 -0.67 -22.44 6.10
C LEU A 562 -0.56 -23.63 5.12
N LEU A 563 0.25 -23.51 4.06
CA LEU A 563 0.51 -24.62 3.12
C LEU A 563 1.21 -25.80 3.81
N GLU A 564 2.15 -25.53 4.72
CA GLU A 564 2.83 -26.53 5.54
C GLU A 564 1.98 -27.05 6.71
N LYS A 565 0.73 -26.56 6.86
CA LYS A 565 -0.24 -26.98 7.88
C LYS A 565 0.28 -26.81 9.31
N ILE A 566 1.03 -25.73 9.56
CA ILE A 566 1.52 -25.39 10.90
C ILE A 566 0.33 -25.04 11.80
N GLN A 567 0.34 -25.61 13.02
CA GLN A 567 -0.77 -25.48 13.97
C GLN A 567 -0.61 -24.27 14.90
N GLY A 568 -1.74 -23.72 15.35
CA GLY A 568 -1.78 -22.69 16.41
C GLY A 568 -1.28 -21.32 15.97
N LEU A 569 -1.50 -20.94 14.70
CA LEU A 569 -1.17 -19.61 14.18
C LEU A 569 -2.14 -18.53 14.68
N ASP A 570 -3.36 -18.90 15.03
CA ASP A 570 -4.41 -18.06 15.62
C ASP A 570 -4.27 -17.82 17.13
N ASP A 571 -3.19 -18.33 17.73
CA ASP A 571 -2.89 -18.22 19.16
C ASP A 571 -1.47 -17.69 19.31
N PHE A 572 -1.30 -16.61 20.07
CA PHE A 572 -0.04 -15.89 20.11
C PHE A 572 1.12 -16.74 20.67
N ASP A 573 0.89 -17.43 21.78
CA ASP A 573 1.92 -18.21 22.45
C ASP A 573 2.31 -19.44 21.61
N LEU A 574 1.32 -20.14 21.08
CA LEU A 574 1.56 -21.28 20.18
C LEU A 574 2.23 -20.83 18.89
N CYS A 575 1.86 -19.68 18.33
CA CYS A 575 2.51 -19.13 17.15
C CYS A 575 3.99 -18.89 17.43
N VAL A 576 4.35 -18.24 18.54
CA VAL A 576 5.75 -17.93 18.87
C VAL A 576 6.56 -19.23 19.01
N GLU A 577 6.03 -20.24 19.71
CA GLU A 577 6.69 -21.53 19.87
C GLU A 577 6.92 -22.24 18.52
N LYS A 578 5.88 -22.31 17.68
CA LYS A 578 5.92 -23.04 16.40
C LYS A 578 6.75 -22.31 15.37
N LEU A 579 6.60 -20.99 15.28
CA LEU A 579 7.41 -20.14 14.41
C LEU A 579 8.89 -20.20 14.81
N GLY A 580 9.21 -20.19 16.11
CA GLY A 580 10.58 -20.34 16.58
C GLY A 580 11.23 -21.65 16.12
N LYS A 581 10.52 -22.78 16.27
CA LYS A 581 10.98 -24.09 15.78
C LYS A 581 11.17 -24.08 14.26
N TRP A 582 10.20 -23.54 13.53
CA TRP A 582 10.24 -23.44 12.08
C TRP A 582 11.40 -22.57 11.60
N CYS A 583 11.59 -21.40 12.19
CA CYS A 583 12.69 -20.47 11.88
C CYS A 583 14.06 -21.05 12.17
N ASN A 584 14.21 -21.81 13.25
CA ASN A 584 15.46 -22.51 13.57
C ASN A 584 15.80 -23.56 12.51
N ASP A 585 14.83 -24.37 12.09
CA ASP A 585 15.06 -25.34 11.01
C ASP A 585 15.32 -24.64 9.66
N TRP A 586 14.58 -23.57 9.38
CA TRP A 586 14.73 -22.76 8.18
C TRP A 586 16.14 -22.14 8.08
N THR A 587 16.62 -21.56 9.18
CA THR A 587 17.95 -20.95 9.28
C THR A 587 19.06 -22.00 9.23
N ARG A 588 18.86 -23.17 9.87
CA ARG A 588 19.81 -24.30 9.81
C ARG A 588 20.04 -24.80 8.39
N ARG A 589 19.03 -24.69 7.52
CA ARG A 589 19.14 -25.01 6.09
C ARG A 589 19.78 -23.88 5.25
N GLY A 590 20.26 -22.81 5.89
CA GLY A 590 20.93 -21.69 5.23
C GLY A 590 19.98 -20.75 4.48
N ARG A 591 18.66 -20.81 4.74
CA ARG A 591 17.64 -20.09 3.98
C ARG A 591 17.41 -18.69 4.57
N THR A 592 17.32 -17.67 3.72
CA THR A 592 17.27 -16.25 4.18
C THR A 592 15.96 -15.51 3.87
N ARG A 593 15.06 -16.09 3.07
CA ARG A 593 13.83 -15.43 2.60
C ARG A 593 12.96 -14.82 3.72
N PHE A 594 12.82 -15.51 4.86
CA PHE A 594 11.97 -15.07 5.98
C PHE A 594 12.78 -14.60 7.19
N THR A 595 14.05 -14.24 7.00
CA THR A 595 14.91 -13.80 8.10
C THR A 595 14.32 -12.61 8.84
N LEU A 596 13.71 -11.65 8.15
CA LEU A 596 13.05 -10.50 8.79
C LEU A 596 11.94 -10.95 9.76
N SER A 597 11.02 -11.80 9.30
CA SER A 597 9.96 -12.35 10.15
C SER A 597 10.49 -13.27 11.26
N CYS A 598 11.57 -14.00 11.02
CA CYS A 598 12.19 -14.90 11.99
C CYS A 598 13.02 -14.19 13.07
N VAL A 599 13.55 -13.00 12.79
CA VAL A 599 14.25 -12.17 13.79
C VAL A 599 13.26 -11.50 14.75
N THR A 600 12.07 -11.14 14.27
CA THR A 600 11.04 -10.45 15.06
C THR A 600 9.83 -11.32 15.35
N GLN A 601 10.03 -12.53 15.90
CA GLN A 601 8.99 -13.56 16.07
C GLN A 601 7.73 -13.03 16.77
N ASN A 602 7.87 -12.25 17.86
CA ASN A 602 6.72 -11.71 18.59
C ASN A 602 5.87 -10.77 17.72
N ILE A 603 6.50 -9.87 16.96
CA ILE A 603 5.79 -8.94 16.07
C ILE A 603 5.13 -9.71 14.93
N THR A 604 5.88 -10.66 14.34
CA THR A 604 5.38 -11.53 13.28
C THR A 604 4.15 -12.31 13.76
N CYS A 605 4.20 -12.92 14.94
CA CYS A 605 3.09 -13.68 15.49
C CYS A 605 1.90 -12.82 15.86
N LYS A 606 2.09 -11.59 16.36
CA LYS A 606 0.97 -10.66 16.55
C LYS A 606 0.22 -10.41 15.24
N ILE A 607 0.94 -10.15 14.16
CA ILE A 607 0.37 -9.94 12.82
C ILE A 607 -0.32 -11.21 12.30
N LEU A 608 0.34 -12.36 12.40
CA LEU A 608 -0.19 -13.65 11.93
C LEU A 608 -1.46 -14.03 12.68
N THR A 609 -1.48 -13.91 14.01
CA THR A 609 -2.63 -14.25 14.84
C THR A 609 -3.85 -13.39 14.51
N GLU A 610 -3.67 -12.07 14.36
CA GLU A 610 -4.76 -11.16 13.96
C GLU A 610 -5.28 -11.48 12.55
N ARG A 611 -4.38 -11.68 11.57
CA ARG A 611 -4.75 -11.95 10.17
C ARG A 611 -5.41 -13.31 9.99
N VAL A 612 -4.78 -14.37 10.49
CA VAL A 612 -5.29 -15.74 10.41
C VAL A 612 -6.62 -15.78 11.14
N GLY A 613 -6.71 -15.28 12.37
CA GLY A 613 -7.96 -15.21 13.14
C GLY A 613 -9.09 -14.53 12.38
N SER A 614 -8.83 -13.37 11.76
CA SER A 614 -9.83 -12.66 10.94
C SER A 614 -10.26 -13.48 9.71
N LYS A 615 -9.32 -14.10 9.00
CA LYS A 615 -9.62 -14.98 7.85
C LYS A 615 -10.42 -16.22 8.25
N CYS A 616 -10.10 -16.83 9.40
CA CYS A 616 -10.85 -17.95 9.96
C CYS A 616 -12.31 -17.55 10.22
N ALA A 617 -12.52 -16.41 10.87
CA ALA A 617 -13.85 -15.90 11.23
C ALA A 617 -14.70 -15.63 9.99
N ARG A 618 -14.12 -14.99 8.96
CA ARG A 618 -14.82 -14.72 7.69
C ARG A 618 -15.16 -15.99 6.93
N LEU A 619 -14.23 -16.95 6.87
CA LEU A 619 -14.50 -18.24 6.23
C LEU A 619 -15.70 -18.92 6.91
N ASP A 620 -15.74 -18.92 8.26
CA ASP A 620 -16.85 -19.47 9.03
C ASP A 620 -18.19 -18.78 8.73
N GLU A 621 -18.18 -17.45 8.66
CA GLU A 621 -19.34 -16.61 8.36
C GLU A 621 -19.85 -16.83 6.93
N HIS A 622 -18.96 -16.75 5.93
CA HIS A 622 -19.33 -16.93 4.53
C HIS A 622 -19.86 -18.35 4.26
N MET A 623 -19.37 -19.36 4.98
CA MET A 623 -19.94 -20.71 4.94
C MET A 623 -21.36 -20.77 5.50
N LYS A 624 -21.70 -19.97 6.53
CA LYS A 624 -23.08 -19.82 7.06
C LYS A 624 -23.97 -19.15 6.03
N THR A 625 -23.58 -17.97 5.58
CA THR A 625 -24.39 -17.14 4.68
C THR A 625 -24.74 -17.86 3.39
N ASN A 626 -23.82 -18.68 2.86
CA ASN A 626 -24.04 -19.46 1.64
C ASN A 626 -24.65 -20.86 1.89
N ASN A 627 -25.05 -21.20 3.12
CA ASN A 627 -25.64 -22.49 3.49
C ASN A 627 -24.86 -23.71 2.98
N ILE A 628 -23.52 -23.64 3.05
CA ILE A 628 -22.62 -24.61 2.39
C ILE A 628 -22.86 -26.04 2.88
N LEU A 629 -23.04 -26.23 4.19
CA LEU A 629 -23.25 -27.55 4.78
C LEU A 629 -24.58 -28.18 4.33
N GLU A 630 -25.67 -27.40 4.30
CA GLU A 630 -26.96 -27.89 3.80
C GLU A 630 -26.87 -28.27 2.32
N ASN A 631 -26.19 -27.44 1.51
CA ASN A 631 -26.05 -27.67 0.08
C ASN A 631 -25.25 -28.93 -0.23
N VAL A 632 -24.18 -29.20 0.52
CA VAL A 632 -23.41 -30.45 0.39
C VAL A 632 -24.22 -31.67 0.80
N LYS A 633 -24.98 -31.59 1.91
CA LYS A 633 -25.83 -32.70 2.37
C LYS A 633 -26.96 -33.03 1.40
N LYS A 634 -27.56 -32.01 0.75
CA LYS A 634 -28.67 -32.17 -0.21
C LYS A 634 -28.20 -32.69 -1.58
N ASN A 635 -27.13 -32.14 -2.15
CA ASN A 635 -26.76 -32.37 -3.55
C ASN A 635 -25.39 -33.06 -3.77
N LYS A 636 -24.58 -33.32 -2.71
CA LYS A 636 -23.24 -33.95 -2.78
C LYS A 636 -22.37 -33.44 -3.94
N THR A 637 -22.32 -32.12 -4.15
CA THR A 637 -21.68 -31.52 -5.33
C THR A 637 -20.16 -31.46 -5.17
N GLU A 638 -19.46 -32.17 -6.07
CA GLU A 638 -17.99 -32.17 -6.20
C GLU A 638 -17.42 -30.74 -6.25
N THR A 639 -18.14 -29.79 -6.86
CA THR A 639 -17.77 -28.37 -6.93
C THR A 639 -17.63 -27.71 -5.56
N ILE A 640 -18.56 -27.97 -4.64
CA ILE A 640 -18.53 -27.35 -3.30
C ILE A 640 -17.35 -27.91 -2.50
N CYS A 641 -17.18 -29.24 -2.51
CA CYS A 641 -16.05 -29.89 -1.87
C CYS A 641 -14.71 -29.45 -2.47
N THR A 642 -14.65 -29.22 -3.79
CA THR A 642 -13.43 -28.79 -4.47
C THR A 642 -13.05 -27.36 -4.12
N PHE A 643 -14.02 -26.45 -4.07
CA PHE A 643 -13.80 -25.03 -3.77
C PHE A 643 -13.61 -24.80 -2.27
N TRP A 644 -14.64 -25.05 -1.45
CA TRP A 644 -14.63 -24.77 -0.01
C TRP A 644 -13.73 -25.72 0.78
N GLY A 645 -13.66 -27.00 0.38
CA GLY A 645 -12.79 -27.97 1.04
C GLY A 645 -11.31 -27.60 0.93
N SER A 646 -10.89 -26.92 -0.15
CA SER A 646 -9.52 -26.43 -0.29
C SER A 646 -9.17 -25.35 0.75
N TYR A 647 -10.08 -24.40 0.99
CA TYR A 647 -9.91 -23.37 2.02
C TYR A 647 -9.95 -23.99 3.42
N CYS A 648 -10.88 -24.90 3.69
CA CYS A 648 -10.92 -25.62 4.96
C CYS A 648 -9.61 -26.39 5.19
N SER A 649 -9.10 -27.13 4.21
CA SER A 649 -7.82 -27.85 4.33
C SER A 649 -6.63 -26.93 4.65
N LYS A 650 -6.60 -25.74 4.07
CA LYS A 650 -5.55 -24.74 4.29
C LYS A 650 -5.62 -24.10 5.69
N PHE A 651 -6.83 -23.81 6.18
CA PHE A 651 -7.02 -23.02 7.41
C PHE A 651 -7.30 -23.85 8.66
N MET A 652 -7.81 -25.08 8.54
CA MET A 652 -8.15 -25.93 9.70
C MET A 652 -7.00 -26.12 10.69
N SER A 653 -5.77 -26.30 10.21
CA SER A 653 -4.61 -26.50 11.10
C SER A 653 -4.28 -25.24 11.88
N GLY A 654 -4.49 -24.06 11.30
CA GLY A 654 -4.17 -22.76 11.90
C GLY A 654 -5.34 -22.10 12.66
N CYS A 655 -6.54 -22.69 12.67
CA CYS A 655 -7.76 -22.07 13.19
C CYS A 655 -8.52 -23.00 14.16
N LYS A 656 -8.47 -22.72 15.47
CA LYS A 656 -9.23 -23.47 16.50
C LYS A 656 -10.74 -23.40 16.28
N ASN A 657 -11.26 -22.24 15.86
CA ASN A 657 -12.70 -22.03 15.66
C ASN A 657 -13.30 -22.86 14.52
N LEU A 658 -12.50 -23.30 13.55
CA LEU A 658 -12.93 -24.16 12.44
C LEU A 658 -12.93 -25.65 12.81
N MET A 659 -12.35 -25.99 13.97
CA MET A 659 -12.07 -27.34 14.47
C MET A 659 -12.79 -27.68 15.78
N LYS A 660 -13.72 -26.85 16.26
CA LYS A 660 -14.46 -27.13 17.50
C LYS A 660 -15.29 -28.40 17.33
N ALA A 661 -15.03 -29.41 18.16
CA ALA A 661 -15.75 -30.68 18.13
C ALA A 661 -17.27 -30.43 18.20
N ASN A 662 -17.99 -30.88 17.17
CA ASN A 662 -19.44 -30.74 16.95
C ASN A 662 -19.98 -29.34 16.55
N ASP A 663 -19.14 -28.30 16.43
CA ASP A 663 -19.54 -26.95 15.95
C ASP A 663 -18.66 -26.41 14.80
N GLY A 664 -17.53 -27.04 14.51
CA GLY A 664 -16.59 -26.63 13.47
C GLY A 664 -17.06 -27.01 12.07
N LYS A 665 -17.53 -26.03 11.29
CA LYS A 665 -18.11 -26.27 9.96
C LYS A 665 -17.13 -26.85 8.95
N CYS A 666 -15.85 -26.53 9.05
CA CYS A 666 -14.84 -27.12 8.17
C CYS A 666 -14.58 -28.59 8.50
N GLU A 667 -14.63 -28.96 9.78
CA GLU A 667 -14.55 -30.36 10.21
C GLU A 667 -15.75 -31.15 9.67
N GLU A 668 -16.96 -30.59 9.76
CA GLU A 668 -18.18 -31.20 9.23
C GLU A 668 -18.18 -31.29 7.71
N LEU A 669 -17.79 -30.22 7.01
CA LEU A 669 -17.64 -30.21 5.56
C LEU A 669 -16.66 -31.30 5.10
N ASN A 670 -15.55 -31.48 5.82
CA ASN A 670 -14.56 -32.49 5.46
C ASN A 670 -15.03 -33.92 5.72
N LYS A 671 -15.88 -34.16 6.71
CA LYS A 671 -16.54 -35.47 6.90
C LYS A 671 -17.46 -35.78 5.72
N GLU A 672 -18.30 -34.82 5.31
CA GLU A 672 -19.20 -34.99 4.16
C GLU A 672 -18.44 -35.10 2.82
N CYS A 673 -17.32 -34.38 2.69
CA CYS A 673 -16.48 -34.37 1.50
C CYS A 673 -15.37 -35.45 1.53
N GLU A 674 -15.31 -36.32 2.54
CA GLU A 674 -14.17 -37.23 2.76
C GLU A 674 -13.84 -38.10 1.53
N ILE A 675 -14.87 -38.62 0.87
CA ILE A 675 -14.74 -39.42 -0.34
C ILE A 675 -14.14 -38.59 -1.48
N PHE A 676 -14.59 -37.34 -1.65
CA PHE A 676 -14.09 -36.43 -2.68
C PHE A 676 -12.66 -35.97 -2.39
N ILE A 677 -12.33 -35.70 -1.13
CA ILE A 677 -10.98 -35.29 -0.71
C ILE A 677 -9.99 -36.41 -1.00
N LYS A 678 -10.28 -37.65 -0.57
CA LYS A 678 -9.43 -38.82 -0.85
C LYS A 678 -9.27 -39.06 -2.35
N LYS A 679 -10.37 -38.97 -3.11
CA LYS A 679 -10.33 -39.10 -4.57
C LYS A 679 -9.46 -38.02 -5.21
N LYS A 680 -9.58 -36.76 -4.77
CA LYS A 680 -8.81 -35.63 -5.29
C LYS A 680 -7.32 -35.71 -4.95
N GLU A 681 -6.96 -36.17 -3.75
CA GLU A 681 -5.55 -36.42 -3.40
C GLU A 681 -4.93 -37.51 -4.29
N LEU A 682 -5.69 -38.56 -4.59
CA LEU A 682 -5.28 -39.61 -5.52
C LEU A 682 -5.19 -39.09 -6.97
N GLU A 683 -6.14 -38.26 -7.42
CA GLU A 683 -6.10 -37.60 -8.74
C GLU A 683 -4.87 -36.67 -8.85
N LEU A 684 -4.53 -35.90 -7.82
CA LEU A 684 -3.33 -35.03 -7.81
C LEU A 684 -2.03 -35.84 -7.89
N LYS A 685 -1.93 -36.94 -7.14
CA LYS A 685 -0.80 -37.88 -7.25
C LYS A 685 -0.71 -38.48 -8.64
N LEU A 686 -1.85 -38.79 -9.26
CA LEU A 686 -1.91 -39.32 -10.62
C LEU A 686 -1.46 -38.28 -11.66
N VAL A 687 -1.86 -37.01 -11.51
CA VAL A 687 -1.43 -35.90 -12.37
C VAL A 687 0.10 -35.74 -12.33
N ASP A 688 0.71 -35.80 -11.14
CA ASP A 688 2.17 -35.71 -11.01
C ASP A 688 2.89 -36.90 -11.66
N GLN A 689 2.33 -38.11 -11.57
CA GLN A 689 2.88 -39.31 -12.24
C GLN A 689 2.77 -39.26 -13.77
N LEU A 690 1.66 -38.72 -14.30
CA LEU A 690 1.40 -38.66 -15.76
C LEU A 690 1.94 -37.39 -16.42
N LYS A 691 2.68 -36.56 -15.68
CA LYS A 691 3.26 -35.31 -16.14
C LYS A 691 4.11 -35.50 -17.41
N GLY A 692 3.95 -34.60 -18.38
CA GLY A 692 4.50 -34.72 -19.74
C GLY A 692 3.57 -35.44 -20.72
N HIS A 693 2.52 -36.10 -20.24
CA HIS A 693 1.60 -36.93 -21.04
C HIS A 693 0.13 -36.46 -20.95
N LEU A 694 -0.16 -35.34 -20.30
CA LEU A 694 -1.52 -34.80 -20.07
C LEU A 694 -1.93 -33.72 -21.09
N ASN A 695 -1.32 -33.70 -22.27
CA ASN A 695 -1.63 -32.73 -23.34
C ASN A 695 -2.81 -33.17 -24.23
N THR A 696 -3.00 -34.48 -24.36
CA THR A 696 -4.07 -35.11 -25.15
C THR A 696 -4.60 -36.33 -24.41
N LYS A 697 -5.87 -36.63 -24.64
CA LYS A 697 -6.58 -37.75 -24.02
C LYS A 697 -5.91 -39.09 -24.35
N GLU A 698 -5.42 -39.23 -25.59
CA GLU A 698 -4.77 -40.43 -26.10
C GLU A 698 -3.41 -40.68 -25.44
N LYS A 699 -2.58 -39.64 -25.31
CA LYS A 699 -1.27 -39.74 -24.63
C LYS A 699 -1.44 -40.04 -23.14
N CYS A 700 -2.37 -39.36 -22.47
CA CYS A 700 -2.68 -39.63 -21.06
C CYS A 700 -3.08 -41.08 -20.87
N LYS A 701 -3.98 -41.59 -21.72
CA LYS A 701 -4.46 -42.96 -21.64
C LYS A 701 -3.34 -43.96 -21.89
N GLY A 702 -2.54 -43.75 -22.93
CA GLY A 702 -1.42 -44.63 -23.28
C GLY A 702 -0.42 -44.76 -22.13
N GLU A 703 -0.14 -43.67 -21.42
CA GLU A 703 0.77 -43.68 -20.27
C GLU A 703 0.10 -44.27 -19.01
N LEU A 704 -1.17 -43.94 -18.76
CA LEU A 704 -1.96 -44.52 -17.67
C LEU A 704 -2.06 -46.04 -17.79
N ASP A 705 -2.25 -46.57 -19.01
CA ASP A 705 -2.31 -48.01 -19.26
C ASP A 705 -0.98 -48.71 -18.91
N LYS A 706 0.18 -48.07 -19.19
CA LYS A 706 1.50 -48.58 -18.78
C LYS A 706 1.62 -48.61 -17.25
N TYR A 707 1.31 -47.50 -16.58
CA TYR A 707 1.35 -47.44 -15.12
C TYR A 707 0.39 -48.43 -14.46
N CYS A 708 -0.79 -48.63 -15.04
CA CYS A 708 -1.76 -49.59 -14.55
C CYS A 708 -1.26 -51.05 -14.63
N THR A 709 -0.34 -51.39 -15.53
CA THR A 709 0.31 -52.71 -15.51
C THR A 709 1.37 -52.84 -14.41
N GLN A 710 2.00 -51.73 -14.01
CA GLN A 710 3.02 -51.69 -12.95
C GLN A 710 2.39 -51.65 -11.55
N TRP A 711 1.25 -50.98 -11.39
CA TRP A 711 0.56 -50.81 -10.11
C TRP A 711 -0.28 -52.01 -9.67
N VAL A 712 -0.36 -53.08 -10.49
CA VAL A 712 -1.03 -54.34 -10.11
C VAL A 712 -0.48 -54.93 -8.80
N ASN A 713 0.77 -54.59 -8.42
CA ASN A 713 1.45 -55.08 -7.22
C ASN A 713 1.88 -53.96 -6.24
N ALA A 714 1.47 -52.69 -6.45
CA ALA A 714 1.89 -51.55 -5.63
C ALA A 714 0.80 -51.16 -4.62
N SER A 715 1.18 -50.93 -3.36
CA SER A 715 0.26 -50.46 -2.29
C SER A 715 0.30 -48.93 -2.15
N ASN A 716 0.02 -48.20 -3.23
CA ASN A 716 0.05 -46.73 -3.26
C ASN A 716 -1.34 -46.07 -3.41
N GLY A 717 -2.40 -46.86 -3.63
CA GLY A 717 -3.79 -46.42 -3.77
C GLY A 717 -4.16 -45.95 -5.18
N LEU A 718 -3.19 -45.83 -6.09
CA LEU A 718 -3.40 -45.41 -7.48
C LEU A 718 -3.93 -46.54 -8.36
N GLU A 719 -3.80 -47.80 -7.93
CA GLU A 719 -4.40 -48.97 -8.57
C GLU A 719 -5.93 -48.90 -8.68
N THR A 720 -6.57 -48.06 -7.84
CA THR A 720 -8.00 -47.80 -7.86
C THR A 720 -8.47 -47.17 -9.17
N PHE A 721 -7.62 -46.38 -9.86
CA PHE A 721 -7.91 -45.84 -11.19
C PHE A 721 -7.74 -46.89 -12.31
N CYS A 722 -7.15 -48.03 -11.99
CA CYS A 722 -6.83 -49.08 -12.93
C CYS A 722 -7.85 -50.21 -12.97
N THR A 723 -8.74 -50.37 -11.99
CA THR A 723 -9.64 -51.53 -11.91
C THR A 723 -11.06 -51.21 -11.48
N ASN A 724 -12.05 -51.82 -12.15
CA ASN A 724 -13.44 -51.87 -11.69
C ASN A 724 -13.96 -53.32 -11.81
N LYS A 725 -14.66 -53.86 -10.80
CA LYS A 725 -15.10 -55.27 -10.71
C LYS A 725 -16.23 -55.67 -11.71
N LYS A 726 -16.60 -54.84 -12.68
CA LYS A 726 -17.69 -55.13 -13.65
C LYS A 726 -17.26 -54.84 -15.10
N LYS A 727 -17.05 -55.92 -15.89
CA LYS A 727 -16.88 -56.05 -17.36
C LYS A 727 -15.85 -55.13 -18.06
N LYS A 728 -14.90 -55.76 -18.77
CA LYS A 728 -13.80 -55.14 -19.56
C LYS A 728 -14.21 -54.03 -20.55
N SER A 729 -15.43 -54.02 -21.11
CA SER A 729 -15.81 -53.04 -22.14
C SER A 729 -16.15 -51.65 -21.62
N LYS A 730 -16.55 -51.49 -20.34
CA LYS A 730 -16.83 -50.17 -19.73
C LYS A 730 -15.60 -49.48 -19.13
N GLN A 731 -14.47 -50.20 -19.08
CA GLN A 731 -13.25 -49.75 -18.41
C GLN A 731 -12.41 -48.80 -19.27
N ASP A 732 -12.46 -48.98 -20.59
CA ASP A 732 -11.76 -48.12 -21.56
C ASP A 732 -12.36 -46.70 -21.59
N ASP A 733 -13.69 -46.62 -21.55
CA ASP A 733 -14.44 -45.37 -21.58
C ASP A 733 -14.26 -44.56 -20.28
N LEU A 734 -14.17 -45.23 -19.12
CA LEU A 734 -13.93 -44.58 -17.84
C LEU A 734 -12.51 -44.01 -17.71
N ARG A 735 -11.48 -44.70 -18.22
CA ARG A 735 -10.10 -44.17 -18.25
C ARG A 735 -9.98 -43.00 -19.22
N LYS A 736 -10.69 -43.07 -20.34
CA LYS A 736 -10.83 -41.97 -21.29
C LYS A 736 -11.46 -40.75 -20.62
N GLU A 737 -12.57 -40.92 -19.91
CA GLU A 737 -13.26 -39.85 -19.20
C GLU A 737 -12.37 -39.24 -18.09
N LEU A 738 -11.66 -40.08 -17.33
CA LEU A 738 -10.67 -39.62 -16.34
C LEU A 738 -9.56 -38.79 -17.00
N CYS A 739 -8.94 -39.30 -18.07
CA CYS A 739 -7.91 -38.58 -18.80
C CYS A 739 -8.41 -37.26 -19.40
N GLU A 740 -9.64 -37.22 -19.90
CA GLU A 740 -10.29 -35.99 -20.38
C GLU A 740 -10.42 -34.97 -19.25
N LYS A 741 -10.90 -35.39 -18.08
CA LYS A 741 -10.97 -34.55 -16.88
C LYS A 741 -9.59 -34.04 -16.45
N LEU A 742 -8.57 -34.90 -16.41
CA LEU A 742 -7.21 -34.51 -16.01
C LEU A 742 -6.55 -33.53 -16.99
N VAL A 743 -6.72 -33.77 -18.30
CA VAL A 743 -6.22 -32.87 -19.37
C VAL A 743 -6.87 -31.49 -19.25
N GLU A 744 -8.20 -31.42 -19.05
CA GLU A 744 -8.89 -30.14 -18.83
C GLU A 744 -8.43 -29.45 -17.53
N GLN A 745 -8.22 -30.20 -16.46
CA GLN A 745 -7.76 -29.67 -15.18
C GLN A 745 -6.37 -29.01 -15.32
N VAL A 746 -5.42 -29.69 -15.98
CA VAL A 746 -4.07 -29.13 -16.21
C VAL A 746 -4.14 -27.90 -17.12
N LYS A 747 -4.94 -27.94 -18.20
CA LYS A 747 -5.14 -26.77 -19.08
C LYS A 747 -5.64 -25.54 -18.33
N LYS A 748 -6.57 -25.70 -17.39
CA LYS A 748 -7.07 -24.60 -16.54
C LYS A 748 -6.00 -24.05 -15.59
N GLN A 749 -5.02 -24.86 -15.19
CA GLN A 749 -3.93 -24.45 -14.30
C GLN A 749 -2.77 -23.75 -15.04
N CYS A 750 -2.60 -23.99 -16.34
CA CYS A 750 -1.51 -23.43 -17.14
C CYS A 750 -1.32 -21.90 -17.02
N PRO A 751 -2.38 -21.05 -17.03
CA PRO A 751 -2.18 -19.60 -16.89
C PRO A 751 -1.58 -19.19 -15.53
N GLY A 752 -1.99 -19.85 -14.44
CA GLY A 752 -1.45 -19.62 -13.10
C GLY A 752 0.01 -20.06 -13.03
N LEU A 753 0.29 -21.28 -13.48
CA LEU A 753 1.63 -21.85 -13.54
C LEU A 753 2.60 -21.00 -14.39
N LYS A 754 2.11 -20.45 -15.51
CA LYS A 754 2.87 -19.51 -16.36
C LYS A 754 3.32 -18.28 -15.57
N LYS A 755 2.39 -17.67 -14.82
CA LYS A 755 2.70 -16.48 -14.01
C LYS A 755 3.74 -16.81 -12.95
N GLU A 756 3.53 -17.89 -12.19
CA GLU A 756 4.44 -18.36 -11.15
C GLU A 756 5.85 -18.64 -11.69
N LEU A 757 5.97 -19.42 -12.77
CA LEU A 757 7.27 -19.77 -13.35
C LEU A 757 7.96 -18.58 -14.02
N THR A 758 7.20 -17.66 -14.60
CA THR A 758 7.78 -16.43 -15.16
C THR A 758 8.40 -15.57 -14.05
N GLU A 759 7.73 -15.46 -12.91
CA GLU A 759 8.23 -14.73 -11.75
C GLU A 759 9.43 -15.44 -11.12
N ALA A 760 9.34 -16.76 -10.92
CA ALA A 760 10.43 -17.59 -10.42
C ALA A 760 11.67 -17.50 -11.32
N SER A 761 11.50 -17.50 -12.65
CA SER A 761 12.63 -17.36 -13.59
C SER A 761 13.40 -16.05 -13.42
N LYS A 762 12.68 -14.93 -13.21
CA LYS A 762 13.28 -13.61 -12.97
C LYS A 762 13.97 -13.54 -11.60
N GLU A 763 13.38 -14.16 -10.58
CA GLU A 763 13.97 -14.20 -9.23
C GLU A 763 15.24 -15.05 -9.21
N LEU A 764 15.20 -16.24 -9.83
CA LEU A 764 16.33 -17.14 -9.99
C LEU A 764 17.50 -16.47 -10.70
N GLU A 765 17.25 -15.76 -11.81
CA GLU A 765 18.29 -15.04 -12.56
C GLU A 765 18.97 -13.96 -11.68
N LYS A 766 18.19 -13.15 -10.96
CA LYS A 766 18.72 -12.12 -10.06
C LYS A 766 19.56 -12.72 -8.93
N LYS A 767 19.07 -13.78 -8.29
CA LYS A 767 19.77 -14.45 -7.17
C LYS A 767 21.01 -15.20 -7.66
N ALA A 768 20.97 -15.81 -8.85
CA ALA A 768 22.11 -16.48 -9.46
C ALA A 768 23.25 -15.51 -9.75
N ASN A 769 22.94 -14.31 -10.29
CA ASN A 769 23.95 -13.26 -10.50
C ASN A 769 24.59 -12.82 -9.17
N LYS A 770 23.76 -12.55 -8.15
CA LYS A 770 24.26 -12.20 -6.79
C LYS A 770 25.14 -13.30 -6.20
N TYR A 771 24.79 -14.56 -6.42
CA TYR A 771 25.59 -15.70 -5.99
C TYR A 771 26.95 -15.74 -6.68
N GLU A 772 27.02 -15.56 -8.00
CA GLU A 772 28.30 -15.56 -8.72
C GLU A 772 29.21 -14.38 -8.29
N ASP A 773 28.64 -13.20 -8.02
CA ASP A 773 29.38 -12.06 -7.48
C ASP A 773 30.00 -12.39 -6.10
N ILE A 774 29.18 -12.86 -5.15
CA ILE A 774 29.64 -13.21 -3.79
C ILE A 774 30.61 -14.39 -3.82
N LYS A 775 30.39 -15.37 -4.71
CA LYS A 775 31.30 -16.51 -4.91
C LYS A 775 32.67 -16.04 -5.40
N LYS A 776 32.73 -15.05 -6.30
CA LYS A 776 34.00 -14.45 -6.75
C LYS A 776 34.70 -13.73 -5.60
N GLU A 777 33.98 -12.91 -4.84
CA GLU A 777 34.52 -12.22 -3.66
C GLU A 777 35.03 -13.21 -2.59
N ALA A 778 34.28 -14.29 -2.35
CA ALA A 778 34.67 -15.35 -1.42
C ALA A 778 35.96 -16.04 -1.87
N LYS A 779 36.10 -16.34 -3.18
CA LYS A 779 37.35 -16.91 -3.75
C LYS A 779 38.54 -15.98 -3.53
N GLU A 780 38.39 -14.70 -3.85
CA GLU A 780 39.45 -13.69 -3.64
C GLU A 780 39.81 -13.52 -2.15
N ALA A 781 38.81 -13.51 -1.26
CA ALA A 781 39.02 -13.39 0.18
C ALA A 781 39.75 -14.62 0.75
N MET A 782 39.36 -15.83 0.33
CA MET A 782 40.06 -17.07 0.71
C MET A 782 41.52 -17.05 0.25
N GLU A 783 41.81 -16.59 -0.97
CA GLU A 783 43.19 -16.47 -1.47
C GLU A 783 44.00 -15.44 -0.68
N LYS A 784 43.44 -14.25 -0.44
CA LYS A 784 44.08 -13.19 0.36
C LYS A 784 44.33 -13.62 1.82
N ALA A 785 43.48 -14.49 2.36
CA ALA A 785 43.60 -15.04 3.71
C ALA A 785 44.41 -16.35 3.79
N ASN A 786 44.96 -16.85 2.66
CA ASN A 786 45.62 -18.15 2.57
C ASN A 786 44.76 -19.32 3.09
N LEU A 787 43.44 -19.27 2.88
CA LEU A 787 42.49 -20.32 3.27
C LEU A 787 42.12 -21.21 2.07
N VAL A 788 41.72 -22.43 2.37
CA VAL A 788 41.17 -23.42 1.44
C VAL A 788 39.94 -24.06 2.05
N LEU A 789 38.86 -24.10 1.29
CA LEU A 789 37.68 -24.87 1.64
C LEU A 789 37.95 -26.36 1.42
N SER A 790 37.88 -27.15 2.48
CA SER A 790 38.20 -28.57 2.49
C SER A 790 37.07 -29.43 3.07
N LYS A 791 37.04 -30.71 2.68
CA LYS A 791 36.10 -31.72 3.19
C LYS A 791 36.84 -32.74 4.04
N ALA A 792 36.35 -33.03 5.25
CA ALA A 792 36.90 -34.09 6.09
C ALA A 792 36.58 -35.49 5.51
N LYS A 793 37.57 -36.41 5.46
CA LYS A 793 37.34 -37.81 5.08
C LYS A 793 36.62 -38.57 6.21
N THR A 794 35.51 -39.24 5.89
CA THR A 794 34.93 -40.30 6.73
C THR A 794 35.69 -41.60 6.49
N THR A 795 36.29 -42.18 7.53
CA THR A 795 36.85 -43.53 7.49
C THR A 795 35.72 -44.54 7.53
N ASP A 796 35.31 -45.08 6.39
CA ASP A 796 34.61 -46.37 6.30
C ASP A 796 34.81 -46.98 4.91
N ASN A 797 35.73 -47.94 4.82
CA ASN A 797 35.83 -48.87 3.71
C ASN A 797 35.04 -50.13 4.07
N LYS A 798 33.82 -50.28 3.55
CA LYS A 798 33.19 -51.60 3.37
C LYS A 798 32.30 -51.60 2.12
N PRO A 799 32.47 -52.55 1.18
CA PRO A 799 31.73 -52.56 -0.07
C PRO A 799 30.29 -53.04 0.13
N ALA A 800 29.39 -52.49 -0.68
CA ALA A 800 27.96 -52.78 -0.71
C ALA A 800 27.66 -54.25 -1.01
N GLY A 801 26.87 -54.89 -0.14
CA GLY A 801 26.37 -56.26 -0.30
C GLY A 801 24.84 -56.31 -0.18
N LYS A 802 24.22 -56.98 -1.16
CA LYS A 802 22.79 -57.24 -1.42
C LYS A 802 21.94 -57.56 -0.18
N THR A 803 20.74 -56.98 -0.12
CA THR A 803 19.64 -57.32 0.79
C THR A 803 18.71 -58.39 0.19
N VAL A 804 18.39 -59.41 0.98
CA VAL A 804 17.17 -60.25 0.91
C VAL A 804 16.71 -60.50 2.36
N PRO A 805 15.39 -60.52 2.66
CA PRO A 805 14.84 -60.17 3.97
C PRO A 805 14.55 -61.40 4.85
N SER A 806 14.47 -61.19 6.17
CA SER A 806 13.84 -62.16 7.08
C SER A 806 13.06 -61.46 8.19
N GLU A 807 11.82 -61.93 8.36
CA GLU A 807 10.80 -61.51 9.32
C GLU A 807 11.07 -61.98 10.76
N SER A 808 10.35 -61.32 11.67
CA SER A 808 9.78 -61.78 12.95
C SER A 808 10.63 -61.77 14.23
N ALA A 809 10.28 -60.86 15.17
CA ALA A 809 9.95 -61.11 16.59
C ALA A 809 9.48 -59.77 17.27
N PRO A 810 8.92 -59.73 18.50
CA PRO A 810 7.52 -59.40 18.78
C PRO A 810 7.29 -58.01 19.41
N ALA A 811 6.02 -57.60 19.45
CA ALA A 811 5.54 -56.31 19.98
C ALA A 811 5.86 -56.09 21.49
N PRO A 812 6.21 -54.85 21.91
CA PRO A 812 6.36 -54.52 23.33
C PRO A 812 5.06 -53.99 23.96
N ALA A 813 4.86 -54.36 25.23
CA ALA A 813 3.80 -53.85 26.11
C ALA A 813 4.08 -52.39 26.58
N PRO A 814 3.07 -51.63 27.01
CA PRO A 814 3.10 -50.17 27.11
C PRO A 814 3.75 -49.68 28.40
N ASN A 815 4.34 -48.47 28.32
CA ASN A 815 4.91 -47.64 29.40
C ASN A 815 6.45 -47.68 29.53
N THR A 816 7.15 -47.13 28.54
CA THR A 816 8.43 -46.42 28.73
C THR A 816 8.64 -45.43 27.57
N PRO A 817 9.14 -44.19 27.80
CA PRO A 817 9.35 -43.22 26.73
C PRO A 817 10.45 -43.70 25.77
N PRO A 818 10.30 -43.58 24.44
CA PRO A 818 11.38 -43.94 23.52
C PRO A 818 12.54 -42.96 23.67
N ALA A 819 13.72 -43.50 24.00
CA ALA A 819 14.97 -42.79 23.86
C ALA A 819 15.16 -42.34 22.41
N ALA A 820 15.71 -41.12 22.24
CA ALA A 820 15.96 -40.51 20.94
C ALA A 820 16.68 -41.49 19.98
N PRO A 821 16.27 -41.56 18.70
CA PRO A 821 17.01 -42.34 17.71
C PRO A 821 18.37 -41.66 17.48
N ASN A 822 19.43 -42.30 17.97
CA ASN A 822 20.80 -42.06 17.50
C ASN A 822 20.92 -42.57 16.05
N THR A 823 20.30 -41.86 15.11
CA THR A 823 20.77 -41.84 13.74
C THR A 823 21.83 -40.77 13.66
N THR A 824 23.08 -41.15 13.83
CA THR A 824 24.24 -40.38 13.38
C THR A 824 24.11 -40.22 11.86
N GLN A 825 23.40 -39.19 11.42
CA GLN A 825 23.47 -38.75 10.04
C GLN A 825 24.94 -38.39 9.77
N ASN A 826 25.54 -39.03 8.77
CA ASN A 826 26.85 -38.70 8.23
C ASN A 826 26.93 -37.20 7.92
N THR A 827 27.33 -36.39 8.89
CA THR A 827 27.43 -34.95 8.74
C THR A 827 28.76 -34.68 8.06
N VAL A 828 28.72 -34.39 6.75
CA VAL A 828 29.91 -34.01 5.99
C VAL A 828 30.39 -32.64 6.50
N LEU A 829 31.44 -32.63 7.32
CA LEU A 829 32.03 -31.40 7.84
C LEU A 829 32.96 -30.77 6.79
N PHE A 830 32.57 -29.59 6.30
CA PHE A 830 33.44 -28.70 5.53
C PHE A 830 34.21 -27.77 6.47
N LYS A 831 35.49 -27.53 6.19
CA LYS A 831 36.37 -26.66 6.99
C LYS A 831 37.17 -25.73 6.10
N LEU A 832 37.27 -24.45 6.47
CA LEU A 832 38.27 -23.53 5.92
C LEU A 832 39.59 -23.78 6.64
N VAL A 833 40.63 -24.18 5.89
CA VAL A 833 41.93 -24.58 6.42
C VAL A 833 43.02 -23.68 5.83
N ARG A 834 43.99 -23.26 6.66
CA ARG A 834 45.16 -22.49 6.20
C ARG A 834 46.03 -23.35 5.27
N ARG A 835 46.49 -22.78 4.15
CA ARG A 835 47.30 -23.48 3.13
C ARG A 835 48.65 -23.99 3.65
N ASN A 836 49.21 -23.38 4.70
CA ASN A 836 50.53 -23.73 5.24
C ASN A 836 50.50 -23.75 6.78
N ILE A 837 50.56 -24.93 7.40
CA ILE A 837 50.96 -25.07 8.81
C ILE A 837 52.11 -26.08 8.85
N ASN A 838 53.32 -25.59 8.54
CA ASN A 838 54.57 -26.33 8.78
C ASN A 838 55.33 -25.81 10.02
N THR A 839 54.75 -24.89 10.79
CA THR A 839 55.37 -24.32 12.00
C THR A 839 54.79 -24.95 13.27
N PRO A 840 55.63 -25.24 14.30
CA PRO A 840 55.18 -25.84 15.55
C PRO A 840 54.10 -24.99 16.22
N VAL A 841 53.02 -25.62 16.65
CA VAL A 841 51.92 -24.96 17.37
C VAL A 841 52.36 -24.72 18.81
N THR A 842 52.99 -23.57 19.07
CA THR A 842 53.31 -23.10 20.44
C THR A 842 52.80 -21.69 20.76
N GLU A 843 52.03 -21.05 19.87
CA GLU A 843 51.38 -19.77 20.17
C GLU A 843 49.87 -19.84 19.96
N LYS A 844 49.09 -19.19 20.82
CA LYS A 844 47.64 -19.00 20.64
C LYS A 844 47.41 -18.23 19.34
N ILE A 845 47.04 -18.94 18.28
CA ILE A 845 46.74 -18.36 16.98
C ILE A 845 45.39 -17.63 17.07
N TYR A 846 45.42 -16.29 17.05
CA TYR A 846 44.21 -15.47 16.90
C TYR A 846 43.72 -15.48 15.44
N VAL A 847 42.39 -15.46 15.25
CA VAL A 847 41.75 -15.32 13.94
C VAL A 847 41.95 -13.89 13.44
N THR A 848 42.48 -13.74 12.23
CA THR A 848 42.71 -12.42 11.63
C THR A 848 41.42 -11.86 11.00
N GLU A 849 41.32 -10.53 10.88
CA GLU A 849 40.19 -9.86 10.21
C GLU A 849 40.01 -10.35 8.75
N LYS A 850 41.10 -10.68 8.07
CA LYS A 850 41.09 -11.26 6.72
C LYS A 850 40.46 -12.66 6.69
N GLU A 851 40.74 -13.48 7.70
CA GLU A 851 40.16 -14.82 7.83
C GLU A 851 38.67 -14.77 8.21
N LEU A 852 38.28 -13.83 9.07
CA LEU A 852 36.89 -13.60 9.44
C LEU A 852 36.06 -13.15 8.23
N LYS A 853 36.58 -12.19 7.46
CA LYS A 853 35.97 -11.74 6.20
C LYS A 853 35.84 -12.87 5.17
N ALA A 854 36.84 -13.74 5.06
CA ALA A 854 36.79 -14.90 4.18
C ALA A 854 35.75 -15.93 4.65
N PHE A 855 35.64 -16.15 5.96
CA PHE A 855 34.63 -17.03 6.54
C PHE A 855 33.20 -16.52 6.26
N ASP A 856 32.94 -15.23 6.49
CA ASP A 856 31.64 -14.62 6.28
C ASP A 856 31.20 -14.71 4.81
N LEU A 857 32.10 -14.37 3.87
CA LEU A 857 31.81 -14.44 2.43
C LEU A 857 31.57 -15.87 1.95
N VAL A 858 32.34 -16.84 2.45
CA VAL A 858 32.15 -18.27 2.13
C VAL A 858 30.82 -18.77 2.69
N SER A 859 30.46 -18.41 3.92
CA SER A 859 29.17 -18.77 4.52
C SER A 859 28.01 -18.18 3.71
N GLN A 860 28.09 -16.90 3.34
CA GLN A 860 27.08 -16.24 2.52
C GLN A 860 26.93 -16.90 1.13
N ALA A 861 28.04 -17.24 0.48
CA ALA A 861 28.02 -17.96 -0.79
C ALA A 861 27.33 -19.33 -0.66
N PHE A 862 27.60 -20.08 0.41
CA PHE A 862 26.96 -21.37 0.67
C PHE A 862 25.45 -21.25 0.91
N SER A 863 25.03 -20.30 1.74
CA SER A 863 23.61 -20.05 2.00
C SER A 863 22.84 -19.74 0.69
N LEU A 864 23.39 -18.85 -0.13
CA LEU A 864 22.78 -18.48 -1.42
C LEU A 864 22.72 -19.66 -2.39
N TYR A 865 23.77 -20.49 -2.44
CA TYR A 865 23.79 -21.68 -3.29
C TYR A 865 22.71 -22.70 -2.90
N VAL A 866 22.52 -22.94 -1.61
CA VAL A 866 21.48 -23.87 -1.12
C VAL A 866 20.08 -23.32 -1.41
N GLU A 867 19.86 -22.02 -1.16
CA GLU A 867 18.59 -21.36 -1.47
C GLU A 867 18.26 -21.44 -2.97
N LEU A 868 19.25 -21.20 -3.85
CA LEU A 868 19.09 -21.33 -5.29
C LEU A 868 18.78 -22.78 -5.72
N LYS A 869 19.43 -23.77 -5.12
CA LYS A 869 19.17 -25.20 -5.39
C LYS A 869 17.71 -25.60 -5.08
N GLU A 870 17.13 -25.07 -4.03
CA GLU A 870 15.74 -25.35 -3.67
C GLU A 870 14.75 -24.64 -4.58
N LEU A 871 14.98 -23.35 -4.87
CA LEU A 871 14.18 -22.60 -5.84
C LEU A 871 14.21 -23.28 -7.21
N CYS A 872 15.38 -23.79 -7.61
CA CYS A 872 15.53 -24.62 -8.81
C CYS A 872 14.69 -25.89 -8.72
N HIS A 873 14.77 -26.64 -7.64
CA HIS A 873 14.01 -27.87 -7.48
C HIS A 873 12.48 -27.65 -7.56
N ASP A 874 11.98 -26.60 -6.90
CA ASP A 874 10.55 -26.27 -6.92
C ASP A 874 10.11 -25.75 -8.30
N SER A 875 10.94 -24.95 -8.96
CA SER A 875 10.65 -24.42 -10.29
C SER A 875 10.72 -25.50 -11.39
N GLU A 876 11.70 -26.40 -11.31
CA GLU A 876 11.84 -27.57 -12.19
C GLU A 876 10.66 -28.53 -12.05
N LYS A 877 10.11 -28.67 -10.83
CA LYS A 877 8.83 -29.36 -10.62
C LYS A 877 7.68 -28.66 -11.34
N GLY A 878 7.59 -27.33 -11.39
CA GLY A 878 6.59 -26.67 -12.25
C GLY A 878 6.85 -26.94 -13.75
N CYS A 879 8.11 -26.97 -14.16
CA CYS A 879 8.50 -27.11 -15.56
C CYS A 879 8.26 -28.46 -16.23
N GLY A 880 8.02 -29.53 -15.47
CA GLY A 880 7.65 -30.80 -16.11
C GLY A 880 6.29 -30.78 -16.82
N PHE A 881 5.46 -29.74 -16.62
CA PHE A 881 4.19 -29.55 -17.35
C PHE A 881 4.36 -28.81 -18.70
N LYS A 882 5.60 -28.69 -19.20
CA LYS A 882 5.92 -27.95 -20.43
C LYS A 882 5.24 -28.49 -21.69
N GLU A 883 4.99 -29.80 -21.73
CA GLU A 883 4.28 -30.46 -22.84
C GLU A 883 2.78 -30.13 -22.86
N GLU A 884 2.19 -29.91 -21.69
CA GLU A 884 0.79 -29.53 -21.49
C GLU A 884 0.54 -28.03 -21.62
N CYS A 885 1.50 -27.22 -21.15
CA CYS A 885 1.39 -25.77 -21.07
C CYS A 885 2.48 -25.10 -21.93
N LYS A 886 2.37 -25.13 -23.25
CA LYS A 886 3.39 -24.60 -24.18
C LYS A 886 3.89 -23.18 -23.83
N ASP A 887 3.00 -22.36 -23.31
CA ASP A 887 3.26 -20.98 -22.87
C ASP A 887 4.29 -20.83 -21.74
N ILE A 888 4.68 -21.91 -21.04
CA ILE A 888 5.70 -21.87 -19.97
C ILE A 888 7.09 -22.24 -20.48
N GLU A 889 7.22 -22.69 -21.73
CA GLU A 889 8.47 -23.23 -22.29
C GLU A 889 9.64 -22.24 -22.22
N GLU A 890 9.38 -20.95 -22.50
CA GLU A 890 10.40 -19.91 -22.41
C GLU A 890 10.90 -19.71 -20.96
N ALA A 891 9.97 -19.63 -19.99
CA ALA A 891 10.31 -19.48 -18.59
C ALA A 891 11.08 -20.70 -18.08
N CYS A 892 10.66 -21.90 -18.48
CA CYS A 892 11.31 -23.15 -18.12
C CYS A 892 12.69 -23.30 -18.73
N THR A 893 12.89 -22.90 -19.98
CA THR A 893 14.22 -22.90 -20.60
C THR A 893 15.19 -21.99 -19.84
N LYS A 894 14.72 -20.83 -19.36
CA LYS A 894 15.51 -19.92 -18.51
C LYS A 894 15.84 -20.54 -17.15
N ILE A 895 14.85 -21.18 -16.52
CA ILE A 895 15.02 -21.89 -15.25
C ILE A 895 16.04 -23.02 -15.41
N GLU A 896 15.83 -23.95 -16.35
CA GLU A 896 16.70 -25.09 -16.63
C GLU A 896 18.14 -24.62 -16.93
N LYS A 897 18.32 -23.56 -17.72
CA LYS A 897 19.63 -22.96 -18.02
C LYS A 897 20.30 -22.39 -16.77
N THR A 898 19.55 -21.63 -15.97
CA THR A 898 20.09 -20.99 -14.75
C THR A 898 20.47 -22.06 -13.73
N CYS A 899 19.58 -23.02 -13.47
CA CYS A 899 19.75 -24.09 -12.51
C CYS A 899 20.86 -25.08 -12.90
N GLY A 900 20.96 -25.43 -14.19
CA GLY A 900 22.06 -26.23 -14.72
C GLY A 900 23.42 -25.51 -14.70
N GLY A 901 23.42 -24.17 -14.75
CA GLY A 901 24.62 -23.34 -14.69
C GLY A 901 25.21 -23.14 -13.29
N LEU A 902 24.46 -23.43 -12.22
CA LEU A 902 24.89 -23.21 -10.84
C LEU A 902 26.03 -24.16 -10.44
N LYS A 903 27.22 -23.60 -10.24
CA LYS A 903 28.39 -24.35 -9.75
C LYS A 903 28.71 -23.97 -8.31
N PRO A 904 28.90 -24.93 -7.39
CA PRO A 904 29.30 -24.65 -6.01
C PRO A 904 30.71 -24.05 -5.92
N LEU A 905 31.10 -23.57 -4.74
CA LEU A 905 32.50 -23.26 -4.44
C LEU A 905 33.38 -24.52 -4.57
N GLU A 906 34.58 -24.38 -5.12
CA GLU A 906 35.53 -25.48 -5.28
C GLU A 906 36.03 -25.97 -3.91
N ILE A 907 35.94 -27.28 -3.68
CA ILE A 907 36.38 -27.94 -2.46
C ILE A 907 37.62 -28.77 -2.77
N LYS A 908 38.73 -28.56 -2.03
CA LYS A 908 39.96 -29.35 -2.19
C LYS A 908 40.05 -30.43 -1.09
N PRO A 909 40.50 -31.66 -1.40
CA PRO A 909 40.77 -32.65 -0.36
C PRO A 909 41.99 -32.24 0.49
N HIS A 910 41.94 -32.49 1.80
CA HIS A 910 43.06 -32.23 2.71
C HIS A 910 43.42 -33.51 3.50
N GLU A 911 44.68 -33.94 3.44
CA GLU A 911 45.24 -35.00 4.27
C GLU A 911 45.63 -34.46 5.65
N ILE A 912 45.03 -35.01 6.70
CA ILE A 912 45.46 -34.73 8.07
C ILE A 912 46.58 -35.72 8.40
N VAL A 913 47.83 -35.24 8.45
CA VAL A 913 48.95 -36.03 9.01
C VAL A 913 48.71 -36.11 10.52
N THR A 914 48.33 -37.29 11.01
CA THR A 914 48.20 -37.57 12.44
C THR A 914 49.59 -37.66 13.04
N LYS A 915 50.04 -36.63 13.76
CA LYS A 915 51.19 -36.75 14.68
C LYS A 915 50.64 -37.04 16.07
N ASN A 916 51.18 -38.08 16.72
CA ASN A 916 50.91 -38.40 18.12
C ASN A 916 51.24 -37.18 18.99
N VAL A 917 50.21 -36.55 19.56
CA VAL A 917 50.37 -35.49 20.56
C VAL A 917 50.29 -36.13 21.94
N THR A 918 51.38 -36.03 22.70
CA THR A 918 51.39 -36.35 24.13
C THR A 918 50.61 -35.28 24.87
N THR A 919 49.41 -35.62 25.36
CA THR A 919 48.55 -34.68 26.09
C THR A 919 48.81 -34.80 27.59
N THR A 920 49.44 -33.78 28.20
CA THR A 920 49.53 -33.62 29.66
C THR A 920 48.23 -33.02 30.16
N THR A 921 47.41 -33.79 30.88
CA THR A 921 46.15 -33.29 31.46
C THR A 921 46.36 -32.97 32.93
N THR A 922 46.42 -31.67 33.28
CA THR A 922 46.40 -31.20 34.68
C THR A 922 44.96 -31.12 35.15
N THR A 923 44.50 -32.06 35.98
CA THR A 923 43.16 -32.00 36.57
C THR A 923 43.20 -31.16 37.85
N THR A 924 42.52 -30.02 37.86
CA THR A 924 42.35 -29.20 39.07
C THR A 924 41.04 -29.59 39.75
N THR A 925 41.11 -30.20 40.94
CA THR A 925 39.92 -30.56 41.72
C THR A 925 39.63 -29.44 42.72
N THR A 926 38.55 -28.68 42.52
CA THR A 926 38.11 -27.64 43.46
C THR A 926 37.09 -28.24 44.43
N THR A 927 37.47 -28.49 45.67
CA THR A 927 36.53 -28.82 46.75
C THR A 927 35.97 -27.53 47.36
N THR A 928 34.68 -27.28 47.19
CA THR A 928 33.96 -26.18 47.83
C THR A 928 33.53 -26.58 49.25
N VAL A 929 34.05 -25.89 50.27
CA VAL A 929 33.54 -25.98 51.65
C VAL A 929 32.62 -24.79 51.91
N LYS A 930 31.44 -25.07 52.48
CA LYS A 930 30.48 -24.08 52.99
C LYS A 930 30.95 -23.60 54.36
N ASP A 931 31.28 -22.30 54.53
CA ASP A 931 30.72 -21.44 55.60
C ASP A 931 31.29 -20.01 55.65
N VAL A 932 30.61 -19.18 56.44
CA VAL A 932 30.53 -17.70 56.49
C VAL A 932 31.68 -16.99 57.25
N LYS A 933 32.02 -15.78 56.74
CA LYS A 933 32.74 -14.63 57.35
C LYS A 933 34.27 -14.67 57.58
N ALA A 934 34.85 -13.52 57.22
CA ALA A 934 36.16 -12.95 57.60
C ALA A 934 37.41 -13.35 56.78
N THR A 935 38.11 -12.28 56.40
CA THR A 935 39.42 -12.10 55.79
C THR A 935 40.51 -12.97 56.42
N ASP A 936 41.17 -13.84 55.63
CA ASP A 936 42.64 -13.98 55.55
C ASP A 936 43.05 -15.11 54.57
N CYS A 937 44.27 -15.01 54.03
CA CYS A 937 44.80 -15.85 52.95
C CYS A 937 44.90 -17.35 53.35
N GLN A 938 44.32 -18.25 52.55
CA GLN A 938 44.54 -19.71 52.66
C GLN A 938 45.48 -20.21 51.55
N SER A 939 46.46 -21.04 51.94
CA SER A 939 47.42 -21.70 51.05
C SER A 939 46.78 -22.86 50.29
N LEU A 940 47.01 -22.94 48.98
CA LEU A 940 46.73 -24.14 48.16
C LEU A 940 47.89 -25.14 48.31
N GLN A 941 47.56 -26.41 48.59
CA GLN A 941 48.50 -27.52 48.43
C GLN A 941 48.13 -28.31 47.18
N THR A 942 49.05 -28.40 46.23
CA THR A 942 48.97 -29.31 45.09
C THR A 942 49.77 -30.57 45.38
N THR A 943 49.22 -31.74 45.03
CA THR A 943 49.93 -33.03 45.05
C THR A 943 49.90 -33.58 43.63
N ASP A 944 51.06 -33.72 43.00
CA ASP A 944 51.15 -34.27 41.64
C ASP A 944 51.14 -35.79 41.68
N THR A 945 50.17 -36.40 40.99
CA THR A 945 50.08 -37.85 40.80
C THR A 945 50.34 -38.15 39.34
N TRP A 946 51.44 -38.85 39.03
CA TRP A 946 51.74 -39.24 37.65
C TRP A 946 51.06 -40.58 37.35
N VAL A 947 50.24 -40.61 36.29
CA VAL A 947 49.62 -41.84 35.79
C VAL A 947 50.07 -42.06 34.35
N THR A 948 50.86 -43.11 34.13
CA THR A 948 51.29 -43.49 32.79
C THR A 948 50.35 -44.58 32.28
N LYS A 949 49.63 -44.31 31.17
CA LYS A 949 48.82 -45.31 30.47
C LYS A 949 49.50 -45.66 29.15
N THR A 950 49.96 -46.90 29.04
CA THR A 950 50.51 -47.44 27.79
C THR A 950 49.47 -48.37 27.19
N SER A 951 48.98 -48.05 25.99
CA SER A 951 48.02 -48.88 25.25
C SER A 951 48.70 -49.41 23.99
N THR A 952 48.83 -50.74 23.89
CA THR A 952 49.23 -51.44 22.67
C THR A 952 48.00 -52.09 22.05
N HIS A 953 47.90 -52.06 20.72
CA HIS A 953 46.76 -52.54 19.93
C HIS A 953 46.51 -54.05 20.12
N THR A 954 45.83 -54.42 21.19
CA THR A 954 44.89 -55.53 21.34
C THR A 954 44.36 -55.50 22.77
N SER A 955 43.05 -55.64 22.93
CA SER A 955 42.25 -55.31 24.11
C SER A 955 42.79 -55.85 25.45
N THR A 956 43.53 -55.04 26.24
CA THR A 956 43.51 -54.94 27.73
C THR A 956 44.45 -53.80 28.17
N SER A 957 44.04 -52.91 29.10
CA SER A 957 44.88 -51.82 29.64
C SER A 957 45.26 -52.06 31.10
N THR A 958 46.56 -52.00 31.43
CA THR A 958 47.06 -52.04 32.82
C THR A 958 47.56 -50.65 33.23
N THR A 959 47.23 -50.20 34.45
CA THR A 959 47.60 -48.86 34.96
C THR A 959 48.48 -49.00 36.20
N THR A 960 49.58 -48.26 36.28
CA THR A 960 50.44 -48.19 37.48
C THR A 960 50.69 -46.73 37.83
N SER A 961 50.53 -46.37 39.11
CA SER A 961 50.64 -44.99 39.63
C SER A 961 51.74 -44.90 40.69
N THR A 962 52.52 -43.81 40.66
CA THR A 962 53.56 -43.52 41.65
C THR A 962 53.51 -42.04 42.02
N VAL A 963 53.55 -41.72 43.31
CA VAL A 963 53.42 -40.36 43.85
C VAL A 963 54.78 -39.87 44.30
N THR A 964 55.21 -38.73 43.78
CA THR A 964 56.52 -38.14 44.11
C THR A 964 56.36 -36.64 44.34
N SER A 965 56.31 -36.28 45.63
CA SER A 965 56.56 -34.94 46.21
C SER A 965 55.42 -33.90 46.23
N ARG A 966 55.42 -33.06 47.29
CA ARG A 966 54.42 -32.03 47.65
C ARG A 966 55.13 -30.69 47.88
N ILE A 967 54.72 -29.61 47.20
CA ILE A 967 55.30 -28.25 47.37
C ILE A 967 54.16 -27.26 47.67
N THR A 968 54.41 -26.32 48.60
CA THR A 968 53.45 -25.26 49.01
C THR A 968 54.01 -23.88 48.65
N LEU A 969 53.22 -23.00 48.03
CA LEU A 969 53.63 -21.62 47.68
C LEU A 969 52.57 -20.60 48.15
N THR A 970 53.01 -19.55 48.83
CA THR A 970 52.19 -18.41 49.33
C THR A 970 52.53 -17.14 48.56
N SER A 971 51.52 -16.32 48.20
CA SER A 971 51.71 -15.05 47.48
C SER A 971 50.90 -13.92 48.11
N THR A 972 51.51 -12.73 48.22
CA THR A 972 50.94 -11.48 48.75
C THR A 972 51.00 -10.38 47.69
N ARG A 973 49.87 -9.73 47.33
CA ARG A 973 49.78 -8.29 46.98
C ARG A 973 48.34 -7.83 46.66
N ARG A 974 48.14 -6.53 46.92
CA ARG A 974 46.89 -5.79 47.18
C ARG A 974 46.14 -5.31 45.92
N CYS A 975 44.80 -5.25 46.00
CA CYS A 975 43.94 -4.43 45.14
C CYS A 975 43.23 -3.34 45.97
N LYS A 976 43.00 -2.16 45.38
CA LYS A 976 41.91 -1.25 45.78
C LYS A 976 41.13 -0.76 44.54
N PRO A 977 39.84 -0.39 44.69
CA PRO A 977 38.81 -0.51 43.65
C PRO A 977 38.26 0.84 43.17
N THR A 978 37.47 0.83 42.09
CA THR A 978 36.49 1.90 41.85
C THR A 978 35.14 1.33 41.40
N LYS A 979 34.10 1.94 41.96
CA LYS A 979 32.71 1.49 42.13
C LYS A 979 31.86 1.63 40.86
N CYS A 980 31.00 0.63 40.63
CA CYS A 980 29.64 0.83 40.13
C CYS A 980 28.74 1.30 41.29
N THR A 981 27.75 2.15 41.03
CA THR A 981 26.59 2.31 41.91
C THR A 981 25.33 1.93 41.14
N THR A 982 24.64 0.95 41.71
CA THR A 982 23.36 0.34 41.40
C THR A 982 22.18 1.16 41.92
N GLY A 983 20.98 0.83 41.44
CA GLY A 983 19.71 0.99 42.14
C GLY A 983 18.69 -0.02 41.59
N GLU A 984 18.31 -0.98 42.43
CA GLU A 984 17.33 -2.06 42.24
C GLU A 984 15.87 -1.62 42.51
N GLU A 985 14.95 -2.23 41.74
CA GLU A 985 13.62 -2.81 42.08
C GLU A 985 12.51 -1.99 42.80
N ASP A 986 11.37 -1.75 42.12
CA ASP A 986 10.06 -2.45 42.32
C ASP A 986 8.84 -1.76 41.65
N GLU A 987 7.86 -2.59 41.30
CA GLU A 987 6.44 -2.34 40.91
C GLU A 987 6.02 -1.94 39.48
N ALA A 988 4.93 -2.58 39.06
CA ALA A 988 4.35 -2.59 37.73
C ALA A 988 3.82 -1.21 37.26
N GLY A 989 4.22 -0.82 36.05
CA GLY A 989 3.63 0.25 35.28
C GLY A 989 3.94 0.06 33.80
N GLU A 990 2.91 0.10 32.97
CA GLU A 990 2.97 -0.03 31.51
C GLU A 990 4.14 0.76 30.88
N VAL A 991 5.03 0.05 30.19
CA VAL A 991 6.10 0.66 29.41
C VAL A 991 5.49 1.26 28.13
N LYS A 992 5.21 2.56 28.16
CA LYS A 992 5.03 3.36 26.92
C LYS A 992 6.33 3.35 26.11
N PRO A 993 6.27 3.16 24.78
CA PRO A 993 7.47 3.24 23.96
C PRO A 993 8.01 4.67 23.89
N SER A 994 9.33 4.73 23.90
CA SER A 994 10.23 5.89 23.85
C SER A 994 9.69 7.13 23.13
N GLU A 995 9.57 8.24 23.86
CA GLU A 995 9.60 9.59 23.30
C GLU A 995 11.01 9.86 22.76
N GLY A 996 11.23 9.57 21.48
CA GLY A 996 12.32 10.21 20.73
C GLY A 996 12.11 11.72 20.76
N LEU A 997 13.21 12.48 20.89
CA LEU A 997 13.23 13.95 20.94
C LEU A 997 12.20 14.57 19.98
N ARG A 998 11.07 15.02 20.55
CA ARG A 998 10.05 15.81 19.85
C ARG A 998 10.59 17.22 19.69
N MET A 999 11.13 17.55 18.51
CA MET A 999 11.21 18.96 18.11
C MET A 999 9.80 19.42 17.72
N SER A 1000 9.25 20.36 18.48
CA SER A 1000 7.96 20.97 18.17
C SER A 1000 8.03 21.73 16.84
N GLY A 1001 7.15 21.37 15.90
CA GLY A 1001 7.03 22.02 14.57
C GLY A 1001 6.75 23.52 14.63
N TRP A 1002 6.34 24.03 15.80
CA TRP A 1002 6.10 25.45 16.05
C TRP A 1002 7.38 26.32 15.93
N SER A 1003 8.54 25.77 16.27
CA SER A 1003 9.82 26.50 16.20
C SER A 1003 10.29 26.76 14.76
N VAL A 1004 9.99 25.85 13.82
CA VAL A 1004 10.33 25.95 12.40
C VAL A 1004 9.36 26.88 11.65
N MET A 1005 8.07 26.88 12.03
CA MET A 1005 7.05 27.80 11.49
C MET A 1005 7.38 29.28 11.73
N ARG A 1006 7.99 29.63 12.87
CA ARG A 1006 8.43 31.02 13.14
C ARG A 1006 9.54 31.47 12.20
N GLY A 1007 10.50 30.62 11.88
CA GLY A 1007 11.60 30.96 10.96
C GLY A 1007 11.13 31.20 9.53
N VAL A 1008 10.15 30.42 9.06
CA VAL A 1008 9.58 30.57 7.71
C VAL A 1008 8.65 31.78 7.60
N LEU A 1009 7.83 32.03 8.62
CA LEU A 1009 6.96 33.22 8.67
C LEU A 1009 7.77 34.54 8.69
N VAL A 1010 8.90 34.57 9.40
CA VAL A 1010 9.81 35.73 9.41
C VAL A 1010 10.45 35.95 8.03
N VAL A 1011 10.89 34.89 7.34
CA VAL A 1011 11.47 34.99 5.99
C VAL A 1011 10.41 35.39 4.94
N MET A 1012 9.16 34.95 5.10
CA MET A 1012 8.04 35.38 4.24
C MET A 1012 7.63 36.82 4.50
N MET A 1013 7.53 37.28 5.76
CA MET A 1013 7.26 38.70 6.06
C MET A 1013 8.34 39.61 5.46
N ILE A 1014 9.61 39.20 5.50
CA ILE A 1014 10.71 39.94 4.86
C ILE A 1014 10.60 39.93 3.32
N SER A 1015 10.02 38.88 2.74
CA SER A 1015 9.85 38.74 1.28
C SER A 1015 8.57 39.40 0.73
N SER A 1016 7.59 39.72 1.56
CA SER A 1016 6.38 40.48 1.19
C SER A 1016 6.59 41.99 1.24
N MET A 1017 7.66 42.44 1.92
CA MET A 1017 8.05 43.85 2.05
C MET A 1017 9.12 44.28 1.03
N ILE A 1018 9.49 43.39 0.10
CA ILE A 1018 10.39 43.61 -1.05
C ILE A 1018 9.63 43.22 -2.32
#